data_AF-A0A4Q7DWD0-F1
#
_entry.id   AF-A0A4Q7DWD0-F1
#
_cell.length_a   1.000
_cell.length_b   1.000
_cell.length_c   1.000
_cell.angle_alpha   90.00
_cell.angle_beta   90.00
_cell.angle_gamma   90.00
#
_symmetry.space_group_name_H-M   'P 1'
#
loop_
_entity.id
_entity.type
_entity.pdbx_description
1 polymer ?
#
loop_
_entity_poly.entity_id
_entity_poly.type
_entity_poly.pdbx_seq_one_letter_code
_entity_poly.pdbx_strand_id
1 'polypeptide(L)'
;MENSQTYFPCANGSQAAIEDITGQVKSALLSILQQSTGLGKTYGTVRAVVNRAVNDQEVTFYLTPLRKDRDEVYAGCRDLLLKLGKNPEEFLVNVLSEQDQVTDFFKEHVFVRQEEKVTGRLDRKKLYKAWREESIPDNYPNTRHIFGLLQSILLFSDLQSEEEMEDDRKNFSQIKSMIRTDAYAIVDEEEQDLSPAERKARMKATVFRDLPWYQIMFPDYDLANKKIIVMAANKFIYRYKDLAGSNKYYWQLNFNQKKAAGKEKTLVNLILDESDKIHQNWLESMLGQEQEHFDLYTLAKKINSALEPSFNKANEIILAAGDNHGRIKSASKKFHDLSNKYHLEADLAIGESLSEDELAKKFLINDGESDYLNINDQLYIEYKPDPFSLAGAKGKLFVNVLEKKKSSKQAIRLDRMLEDLNQNISSFVRNTYSMARNVQLRIKEINRHQEVNGKKKYRDEMDLEDEQRFVLRSLLGIEDKDEALVNYLLETYMRDSPQRHQTGIAANLTSDNSIFGKGFTVHILESNRNKRTNAEVSRYAQKWTPELLLATLASQWRVILVSATAETESIFSNFGLDWVYNNIPYVYHLPKKIEQLLNQENEERNKAQSDKGKIAVQWIKPSPGAKLRDVFKASFPDSQLSYPEIGDLISEMLSAPAGIGYDFNWQYKPESNEKITQKVTIGTACYYFGRNLKLLKALAAFCQKNWERPSRVAFIAYTNRNIREAEAKWYETALQKLGYLDQDKTLVCISAKDYPEKQLERVKADWAQGKLKIILTSY
;
A
#
# COMPACT_ATOMS: atom_id res chain seq x y z
N MET A 1 -22.78 6.32 41.28
CA MET A 1 -22.53 4.96 40.77
C MET A 1 -23.90 4.36 40.48
N GLU A 2 -24.38 4.50 39.26
CA GLU A 2 -25.59 3.85 38.76
C GLU A 2 -25.28 3.30 37.37
N ASN A 3 -25.79 2.10 37.11
CA ASN A 3 -25.49 1.22 36.00
C ASN A 3 -25.69 1.88 34.62
N SER A 4 -24.64 1.92 33.81
CA SER A 4 -24.70 2.11 32.35
C SER A 4 -24.44 0.79 31.59
N GLN A 5 -24.84 -0.35 32.17
CA GLN A 5 -24.97 -1.62 31.45
C GLN A 5 -26.32 -1.70 30.72
N THR A 6 -26.57 -0.79 29.79
CA THR A 6 -27.67 -0.93 28.84
C THR A 6 -27.38 -0.03 27.67
N TYR A 7 -26.84 -0.60 26.61
CA TYR A 7 -27.24 -0.41 25.22
C TYR A 7 -26.17 -1.09 24.38
N PHE A 8 -26.53 -2.21 23.73
CA PHE A 8 -25.97 -2.80 22.51
C PHE A 8 -25.99 -4.34 22.59
N PRO A 9 -26.99 -5.01 22.00
CA PRO A 9 -27.00 -6.46 21.90
C PRO A 9 -25.92 -6.91 20.89
N CYS A 10 -25.32 -8.07 21.15
CA CYS A 10 -24.21 -8.73 20.45
C CYS A 10 -22.82 -8.18 20.80
N ALA A 11 -22.26 -8.65 21.92
CA ALA A 11 -20.83 -8.88 22.03
C ALA A 11 -20.52 -10.13 21.19
N ASN A 12 -19.81 -9.97 20.07
CA ASN A 12 -19.33 -11.10 19.28
C ASN A 12 -17.95 -11.54 19.81
N GLY A 13 -17.50 -12.74 19.45
CA GLY A 13 -16.22 -13.30 19.91
C GLY A 13 -15.03 -12.38 19.63
N SER A 14 -15.10 -11.57 18.56
CA SER A 14 -14.09 -10.57 18.25
C SER A 14 -13.94 -9.49 19.32
N GLN A 15 -15.05 -8.92 19.82
CA GLN A 15 -14.99 -7.93 20.90
C GLN A 15 -14.32 -8.52 22.14
N ALA A 16 -14.73 -9.73 22.55
CA ALA A 16 -14.17 -10.40 23.73
C ALA A 16 -12.67 -10.70 23.58
N ALA A 17 -12.24 -11.13 22.38
CA ALA A 17 -10.84 -11.38 22.10
C ALA A 17 -9.98 -10.10 22.19
N ILE A 18 -10.42 -9.00 21.59
CA ILE A 18 -9.68 -7.73 21.64
C ILE A 18 -9.64 -7.18 23.06
N GLU A 19 -10.75 -7.24 23.81
CA GLU A 19 -10.79 -6.83 25.22
C GLU A 19 -9.84 -7.67 26.09
N ASP A 20 -9.74 -8.97 25.86
CA ASP A 20 -8.82 -9.86 26.58
C ASP A 20 -7.35 -9.56 26.26
N ILE A 21 -7.01 -9.39 24.97
CA ILE A 21 -5.63 -9.08 24.53
C ILE A 21 -5.18 -7.71 25.05
N THR A 22 -6.03 -6.68 24.92
CA THR A 22 -5.74 -5.33 25.40
C THR A 22 -5.69 -5.24 26.93
N GLY A 23 -6.31 -6.20 27.64
CA GLY A 23 -6.24 -6.31 29.10
C GLY A 23 -4.94 -6.89 29.64
N GLN A 24 -4.06 -7.41 28.79
CA GLN A 24 -2.82 -8.08 29.23
C GLN A 24 -1.80 -7.08 29.78
N VAL A 25 -1.20 -7.32 30.94
CA VAL A 25 -0.21 -6.39 31.55
C VAL A 25 1.06 -6.21 30.69
N LYS A 26 1.39 -7.17 29.83
CA LYS A 26 2.58 -7.12 28.96
C LYS A 26 2.44 -6.01 27.92
N SER A 27 3.45 -5.14 27.82
CA SER A 27 3.47 -4.02 26.86
C SER A 27 3.84 -4.42 25.43
N ALA A 28 4.50 -5.57 25.27
CA ALA A 28 4.99 -6.10 24.00
C ALA A 28 4.50 -7.54 23.82
N LEU A 29 3.72 -7.77 22.77
CA LEU A 29 3.18 -9.09 22.41
C LEU A 29 2.68 -9.10 20.96
N LEU A 30 2.58 -10.29 20.39
CA LEU A 30 1.81 -10.54 19.17
C LEU A 30 0.65 -11.49 19.49
N SER A 31 -0.55 -11.16 19.03
CA SER A 31 -1.73 -12.03 19.10
C SER A 31 -2.42 -12.09 17.75
N ILE A 32 -3.07 -13.21 17.47
CA ILE A 32 -3.87 -13.41 16.26
C ILE A 32 -5.33 -13.60 16.63
N LEU A 33 -6.20 -12.96 15.85
CA LEU A 33 -7.63 -13.14 15.87
C LEU A 33 -8.06 -13.57 14.48
N GLN A 34 -8.36 -14.86 14.33
CA GLN A 34 -8.87 -15.42 13.09
C GLN A 34 -10.40 -15.56 13.15
N GLN A 35 -11.11 -14.81 12.31
CA GLN A 35 -12.57 -14.92 12.19
C GLN A 35 -13.02 -14.68 10.74
N SER A 36 -14.08 -15.36 10.32
CA SER A 36 -14.60 -15.29 8.95
C SER A 36 -15.22 -13.93 8.62
N THR A 37 -15.13 -13.52 7.36
CA THR A 37 -15.79 -12.29 6.86
C THR A 37 -17.32 -12.40 7.00
N GLY A 38 -17.93 -11.30 7.44
CA GLY A 38 -19.38 -11.19 7.65
C GLY A 38 -19.86 -11.43 9.09
N LEU A 39 -18.96 -11.72 10.02
CA LEU A 39 -19.27 -11.93 11.45
C LEU A 39 -19.14 -10.66 12.31
N GLY A 40 -18.89 -9.50 11.69
CA GLY A 40 -18.76 -8.22 12.40
C GLY A 40 -17.43 -8.07 13.14
N LYS A 41 -16.33 -8.65 12.64
CA LYS A 41 -14.97 -8.49 13.17
C LYS A 41 -14.62 -7.02 13.46
N THR A 42 -14.57 -6.21 12.40
CA THR A 42 -14.28 -4.77 12.48
C THR A 42 -15.17 -4.05 13.50
N TYR A 43 -16.46 -4.38 13.52
CA TYR A 43 -17.41 -3.80 14.48
C TYR A 43 -17.10 -4.18 15.94
N GLY A 44 -16.80 -5.46 16.20
CA GLY A 44 -16.40 -5.94 17.53
C GLY A 44 -15.08 -5.31 17.99
N THR A 45 -14.11 -5.20 17.07
CA THR A 45 -12.82 -4.54 17.31
C THR A 45 -13.00 -3.05 17.63
N VAL A 46 -13.78 -2.30 16.85
CA VAL A 46 -14.07 -0.87 17.09
C VAL A 46 -14.69 -0.67 18.46
N ARG A 47 -15.65 -1.52 18.87
CA ARG A 47 -16.24 -1.45 20.21
C ARG A 47 -15.21 -1.63 21.31
N ALA A 48 -14.39 -2.66 21.22
CA ALA A 48 -13.34 -2.93 22.20
C ALA A 48 -12.35 -1.77 22.30
N VAL A 49 -11.90 -1.24 21.16
CA VAL A 49 -10.95 -0.11 21.10
C VAL A 49 -11.52 1.16 21.72
N VAL A 50 -12.77 1.52 21.40
CA VAL A 50 -13.41 2.72 21.99
C VAL A 50 -13.62 2.54 23.49
N ASN A 51 -14.09 1.36 23.93
CA ASN A 51 -14.26 1.07 25.35
C ASN A 51 -12.92 1.19 26.11
N ARG A 52 -11.83 0.66 25.55
CA ARG A 52 -10.48 0.79 26.12
C ARG A 52 -10.01 2.24 26.12
N ALA A 53 -10.16 2.97 25.02
CA ALA A 53 -9.74 4.38 24.94
C ALA A 53 -10.48 5.27 25.95
N VAL A 54 -11.76 5.01 26.21
CA VAL A 54 -12.55 5.79 27.17
C VAL A 54 -12.15 5.49 28.62
N ASN A 55 -11.91 4.23 28.96
CA ASN A 55 -11.70 3.79 30.34
C ASN A 55 -10.23 3.70 30.76
N ASP A 56 -9.32 3.47 29.80
CA ASP A 56 -7.90 3.23 30.05
C ASP A 56 -7.01 4.37 29.49
N GLN A 57 -5.74 4.35 29.88
CA GLN A 57 -4.68 5.26 29.40
C GLN A 57 -3.84 4.55 28.33
N GLU A 58 -4.50 3.97 27.33
CA GLU A 58 -3.85 3.27 26.22
C GLU A 58 -4.02 4.06 24.92
N VAL A 59 -3.06 3.92 24.02
CA VAL A 59 -3.13 4.45 22.66
C VAL A 59 -3.32 3.29 21.71
N THR A 60 -4.25 3.41 20.77
CA THR A 60 -4.49 2.40 19.73
C THR A 60 -4.26 2.98 18.36
N PHE A 61 -3.35 2.36 17.61
CA PHE A 61 -3.27 2.49 16.16
C PHE A 61 -4.18 1.44 15.52
N TYR A 62 -5.13 1.88 14.71
CA TYR A 62 -5.99 1.01 13.93
C TYR A 62 -5.64 1.15 12.45
N LEU A 63 -5.05 0.11 11.87
CA LEU A 63 -4.66 0.08 10.47
C LEU A 63 -5.67 -0.74 9.67
N THR A 64 -6.06 -0.21 8.52
CA THR A 64 -6.90 -0.88 7.51
C THR A 64 -6.17 -0.91 6.17
N PRO A 65 -6.50 -1.84 5.25
CA PRO A 65 -5.81 -1.91 3.97
C PRO A 65 -6.14 -0.73 3.06
N LEU A 66 -7.41 -0.30 3.01
CA LEU A 66 -7.88 0.73 2.10
C LEU A 66 -8.45 1.95 2.83
N ARG A 67 -8.44 3.09 2.13
CA ARG A 67 -9.09 4.35 2.55
C ARG A 67 -10.55 4.16 2.93
N LYS A 68 -11.31 3.41 2.13
CA LYS A 68 -12.73 3.18 2.40
C LYS A 68 -12.95 2.48 3.75
N ASP A 69 -12.16 1.45 4.03
CA ASP A 69 -12.26 0.68 5.27
C ASP A 69 -11.83 1.53 6.48
N ARG A 70 -10.81 2.38 6.29
CA ARG A 70 -10.35 3.36 7.29
C ARG A 70 -11.49 4.33 7.64
N ASP A 71 -12.14 4.88 6.63
CA ASP A 71 -13.21 5.87 6.81
C ASP A 71 -14.43 5.24 7.51
N GLU A 72 -14.74 3.97 7.22
CA GLU A 72 -15.77 3.19 7.93
C GLU A 72 -15.40 2.99 9.42
N VAL A 73 -14.16 2.59 9.71
CA VAL A 73 -13.66 2.42 11.08
C VAL A 73 -13.67 3.74 11.85
N TYR A 74 -13.22 4.83 11.22
CA TYR A 74 -13.23 6.16 11.82
C TYR A 74 -14.65 6.62 12.15
N ALA A 75 -15.59 6.49 11.20
CA ALA A 75 -16.99 6.81 11.43
C ALA A 75 -17.59 5.95 12.56
N GLY A 76 -17.31 4.64 12.57
CA GLY A 76 -17.75 3.72 13.61
C GLY A 76 -17.23 4.11 15.01
N CYS A 77 -15.95 4.48 15.12
CA CYS A 77 -15.37 4.97 16.37
C CYS A 77 -16.03 6.27 16.82
N ARG A 78 -16.19 7.23 15.89
CA ARG A 78 -16.78 8.53 16.15
C ARG A 78 -18.22 8.41 16.65
N ASP A 79 -19.03 7.62 15.98
CA ASP A 79 -20.42 7.39 16.36
C ASP A 79 -20.54 6.74 17.73
N LEU A 80 -19.64 5.80 18.05
CA LEU A 80 -19.65 5.14 19.36
C LEU A 80 -19.22 6.10 20.47
N LEU A 81 -18.20 6.93 20.24
CA LEU A 81 -17.79 7.98 21.19
C LEU A 81 -18.92 8.97 21.48
N LEU A 82 -19.64 9.41 20.44
CA LEU A 82 -20.80 10.29 20.60
C LEU A 82 -21.92 9.63 21.41
N LYS A 83 -22.21 8.36 21.15
CA LYS A 83 -23.22 7.60 21.92
C LYS A 83 -22.83 7.41 23.39
N LEU A 84 -21.53 7.40 23.70
CA LEU A 84 -21.00 7.39 25.07
C LEU A 84 -20.88 8.79 25.70
N GLY A 85 -21.36 9.84 25.02
CA GLY A 85 -21.29 11.22 25.52
C GLY A 85 -19.87 11.78 25.58
N LYS A 86 -18.96 11.27 24.74
CA LYS A 86 -17.57 11.74 24.63
C LYS A 86 -17.38 12.59 23.39
N ASN A 87 -16.53 13.62 23.50
CA ASN A 87 -16.14 14.45 22.37
C ASN A 87 -15.14 13.69 21.48
N PRO A 88 -15.47 13.32 20.23
CA PRO A 88 -14.57 12.54 19.39
C PRO A 88 -13.22 13.21 19.16
N GLU A 89 -13.16 14.54 19.06
CA GLU A 89 -11.94 15.31 18.78
C GLU A 89 -10.87 15.16 19.88
N GLU A 90 -11.28 14.80 21.11
CA GLU A 90 -10.34 14.56 22.22
C GLU A 90 -9.70 13.16 22.15
N PHE A 91 -10.37 12.19 21.52
CA PHE A 91 -9.98 10.78 21.55
C PHE A 91 -9.43 10.28 20.22
N LEU A 92 -10.01 10.74 19.12
CA LEU A 92 -9.94 10.11 17.81
C LEU A 92 -9.29 11.06 16.80
N VAL A 93 -8.46 10.50 15.91
CA VAL A 93 -7.97 11.21 14.73
C VAL A 93 -7.94 10.28 13.52
N ASN A 94 -8.35 10.80 12.37
CA ASN A 94 -8.19 10.16 11.07
C ASN A 94 -6.89 10.67 10.44
N VAL A 95 -5.91 9.79 10.21
CA VAL A 95 -4.66 10.21 9.56
C VAL A 95 -4.76 9.97 8.07
N LEU A 96 -4.72 11.08 7.34
CA LEU A 96 -4.86 11.16 5.90
C LEU A 96 -3.52 11.53 5.24
N SER A 97 -3.41 11.36 3.92
CA SER A 97 -2.28 11.96 3.18
C SER A 97 -2.39 13.49 3.18
N GLU A 98 -1.28 14.22 3.06
CA GLU A 98 -1.31 15.69 3.00
C GLU A 98 -2.21 16.20 1.85
N GLN A 99 -2.21 15.50 0.71
CA GLN A 99 -3.10 15.78 -0.41
C GLN A 99 -4.57 15.63 -0.02
N ASP A 100 -4.93 14.52 0.65
CA ASP A 100 -6.31 14.28 1.11
C ASP A 100 -6.74 15.31 2.15
N GLN A 101 -5.88 15.61 3.14
CA GLN A 101 -6.12 16.61 4.18
C GLN A 101 -6.49 17.97 3.58
N VAL A 102 -5.68 18.45 2.64
CA VAL A 102 -5.92 19.73 1.96
C VAL A 102 -7.17 19.64 1.08
N THR A 103 -7.29 18.59 0.28
CA THR A 103 -8.41 18.44 -0.66
C THR A 103 -9.76 18.37 0.07
N ASP A 104 -9.83 17.61 1.16
CA ASP A 104 -11.04 17.46 1.97
C ASP A 104 -11.34 18.78 2.69
N PHE A 105 -10.34 19.48 3.23
CA PHE A 105 -10.52 20.82 3.78
C PHE A 105 -11.15 21.79 2.77
N PHE A 106 -10.65 21.84 1.54
CA PHE A 106 -11.22 22.71 0.51
C PHE A 106 -12.66 22.30 0.14
N LYS A 107 -12.94 20.99 0.04
CA LYS A 107 -14.28 20.48 -0.27
C LYS A 107 -15.30 20.75 0.83
N GLU A 108 -14.87 20.73 2.10
CA GLU A 108 -15.76 20.79 3.27
C GLU A 108 -15.86 22.19 3.89
N HIS A 109 -14.84 23.03 3.73
CA HIS A 109 -14.79 24.35 4.37
C HIS A 109 -14.68 25.53 3.39
N VAL A 110 -14.10 25.35 2.21
CA VAL A 110 -13.87 26.47 1.26
C VAL A 110 -14.89 26.50 0.13
N PHE A 111 -15.18 25.35 -0.48
CA PHE A 111 -16.10 25.21 -1.61
C PHE A 111 -17.53 24.93 -1.15
N VAL A 112 -17.96 25.60 -0.09
CA VAL A 112 -19.29 25.46 0.51
C VAL A 112 -19.96 26.84 0.58
N ARG A 113 -21.25 26.90 0.23
CA ARG A 113 -22.11 28.08 0.42
C ARG A 113 -23.45 27.62 0.96
N GLN A 114 -23.93 28.24 2.04
CA GLN A 114 -25.20 27.87 2.68
C GLN A 114 -25.30 26.36 2.98
N GLU A 115 -24.21 25.77 3.48
CA GLU A 115 -24.10 24.32 3.77
C GLU A 115 -24.16 23.40 2.53
N GLU A 116 -24.25 23.95 1.32
CA GLU A 116 -24.21 23.18 0.07
C GLU A 116 -22.85 23.23 -0.62
N LYS A 117 -22.41 22.09 -1.17
CA LYS A 117 -21.16 21.98 -1.91
C LYS A 117 -21.26 22.65 -3.28
N VAL A 118 -20.40 23.63 -3.53
CA VAL A 118 -20.32 24.33 -4.82
C VAL A 118 -19.60 23.44 -5.84
N THR A 119 -20.27 23.15 -6.96
CA THR A 119 -19.73 22.34 -8.06
C THR A 119 -19.27 23.18 -9.26
N GLY A 120 -19.74 24.43 -9.38
CA GLY A 120 -19.42 25.34 -10.47
C GLY A 120 -17.96 25.81 -10.47
N ARG A 121 -17.24 25.60 -11.59
CA ARG A 121 -15.81 25.95 -11.74
C ARG A 121 -15.51 27.43 -11.48
N LEU A 122 -16.31 28.33 -12.03
CA LEU A 122 -16.16 29.78 -11.86
C LEU A 122 -16.35 30.20 -10.39
N ASP A 123 -17.30 29.59 -9.70
CA ASP A 123 -17.58 29.90 -8.30
C ASP A 123 -16.50 29.33 -7.38
N ARG A 124 -16.02 28.10 -7.62
CA ARG A 124 -14.85 27.56 -6.91
C ARG A 124 -13.62 28.45 -7.09
N LYS A 125 -13.36 28.94 -8.30
CA LYS A 125 -12.23 29.86 -8.56
C LYS A 125 -12.35 31.15 -7.75
N LYS A 126 -13.56 31.72 -7.65
CA LYS A 126 -13.82 32.91 -6.81
C LYS A 126 -13.61 32.62 -5.33
N LEU A 127 -14.17 31.50 -4.83
CA LEU A 127 -14.04 31.08 -3.43
C LEU A 127 -12.58 30.80 -3.05
N TYR A 128 -11.83 30.12 -3.92
CA TYR A 128 -10.41 29.88 -3.73
C TYR A 128 -9.60 31.17 -3.63
N LYS A 129 -9.86 32.10 -4.56
CA LYS A 129 -9.17 33.40 -4.57
C LYS A 129 -9.47 34.20 -3.31
N ALA A 130 -10.74 34.29 -2.91
CA ALA A 130 -11.16 34.97 -1.69
C ALA A 130 -10.50 34.33 -0.46
N TRP A 131 -10.56 33.00 -0.33
CA TRP A 131 -9.90 32.28 0.77
C TRP A 131 -8.40 32.57 0.82
N ARG A 132 -7.69 32.53 -0.32
CA ARG A 132 -6.24 32.78 -0.36
C ARG A 132 -5.88 34.21 0.04
N GLU A 133 -6.68 35.20 -0.36
CA GLU A 133 -6.47 36.62 -0.04
C GLU A 133 -6.82 36.94 1.42
N GLU A 134 -7.87 36.32 1.97
CA GLU A 134 -8.36 36.59 3.33
C GLU A 134 -7.67 35.73 4.40
N SER A 135 -7.29 34.49 4.06
CA SER A 135 -6.85 33.48 5.04
C SER A 135 -5.35 33.26 5.12
N ILE A 136 -4.57 33.83 4.18
CA ILE A 136 -3.09 33.73 4.19
C ILE A 136 -2.50 35.15 4.22
N PRO A 137 -1.96 35.61 5.37
CA PRO A 137 -1.38 36.95 5.49
C PRO A 137 -0.21 37.23 4.54
N ASP A 138 0.09 38.52 4.28
CA ASP A 138 1.14 38.94 3.33
C ASP A 138 2.56 38.52 3.77
N ASN A 139 2.80 38.41 5.08
CA ASN A 139 4.07 37.96 5.66
C ASN A 139 4.29 36.43 5.58
N TYR A 140 3.44 35.70 4.84
CA TYR A 140 3.62 34.27 4.51
C TYR A 140 3.86 34.04 3.00
N PRO A 141 4.98 34.56 2.43
CA PRO A 141 5.22 34.50 0.99
C PRO A 141 5.40 33.08 0.44
N ASN A 142 6.06 32.17 1.18
CA ASN A 142 6.28 30.80 0.71
C ASN A 142 4.97 29.99 0.74
N THR A 143 4.16 30.19 1.79
CA THR A 143 2.83 29.58 1.92
C THR A 143 1.91 30.07 0.81
N ARG A 144 1.91 31.37 0.51
CA ARG A 144 1.17 31.90 -0.64
C ARG A 144 1.64 31.31 -1.96
N HIS A 145 2.94 31.12 -2.13
CA HIS A 145 3.51 30.54 -3.35
C HIS A 145 3.03 29.10 -3.55
N ILE A 146 3.15 28.22 -2.54
CA ILE A 146 2.77 26.80 -2.68
C ILE A 146 1.27 26.62 -2.94
N PHE A 147 0.40 27.39 -2.28
CA PHE A 147 -1.03 27.40 -2.63
C PHE A 147 -1.30 28.08 -3.99
N GLY A 148 -0.40 28.92 -4.49
CA GLY A 148 -0.47 29.39 -5.88
C GLY A 148 -0.26 28.25 -6.87
N LEU A 149 0.75 27.41 -6.64
CA LEU A 149 1.04 26.23 -7.48
C LEU A 149 -0.09 25.21 -7.45
N LEU A 150 -0.70 24.98 -6.28
CA LEU A 150 -1.76 23.99 -6.10
C LEU A 150 -3.15 24.43 -6.61
N GLN A 151 -3.28 25.68 -7.08
CA GLN A 151 -4.58 26.26 -7.44
C GLN A 151 -5.31 25.47 -8.54
N SER A 152 -4.60 25.09 -9.60
CA SER A 152 -5.18 24.34 -10.72
C SER A 152 -5.77 23.01 -10.22
N ILE A 153 -5.05 22.31 -9.37
CA ILE A 153 -5.38 20.98 -8.86
C ILE A 153 -6.59 21.02 -7.94
N LEU A 154 -6.60 21.96 -7.00
CA LEU A 154 -7.69 22.11 -6.03
C LEU A 154 -9.00 22.53 -6.71
N LEU A 155 -8.91 23.21 -7.86
CA LEU A 155 -10.05 23.58 -8.68
C LEU A 155 -10.46 22.50 -9.70
N PHE A 156 -9.52 21.68 -10.17
CA PHE A 156 -9.67 20.80 -11.34
C PHE A 156 -9.04 19.41 -11.14
N SER A 157 -9.38 18.72 -10.05
CA SER A 157 -8.88 17.36 -9.74
C SER A 157 -9.12 16.31 -10.83
N ASP A 158 -10.14 16.51 -11.68
CA ASP A 158 -10.60 15.49 -12.63
C ASP A 158 -9.94 15.60 -14.02
N LEU A 159 -9.00 16.53 -14.20
CA LEU A 159 -8.38 16.86 -15.49
C LEU A 159 -6.87 16.62 -15.54
N GLN A 160 -6.32 15.88 -14.58
CA GLN A 160 -4.87 15.73 -14.44
C GLN A 160 -4.30 14.62 -15.32
N SER A 161 -3.15 14.89 -15.92
CA SER A 161 -2.27 13.88 -16.51
C SER A 161 -1.42 13.17 -15.43
N GLU A 162 -0.81 12.02 -15.75
CA GLU A 162 0.01 11.26 -14.79
C GLU A 162 1.26 12.04 -14.33
N GLU A 163 1.91 12.80 -15.22
CA GLU A 163 3.07 13.65 -14.86
C GLU A 163 2.67 14.77 -13.89
N GLU A 164 1.53 15.42 -14.13
CA GLU A 164 1.00 16.45 -13.23
C GLU A 164 0.72 15.86 -11.84
N MET A 165 0.14 14.65 -11.75
CA MET A 165 -0.13 14.01 -10.46
C MET A 165 1.12 13.80 -9.60
N GLU A 166 2.28 13.53 -10.20
CA GLU A 166 3.51 13.26 -9.46
C GLU A 166 4.19 14.54 -8.96
N ASP A 167 4.28 15.57 -9.82
CA ASP A 167 4.72 16.91 -9.41
C ASP A 167 3.84 17.51 -8.31
N ASP A 168 2.55 17.20 -8.36
CA ASP A 168 1.57 17.66 -7.38
C ASP A 168 1.75 17.03 -6.00
N ARG A 169 2.00 15.71 -5.95
CA ARG A 169 2.33 15.02 -4.69
C ARG A 169 3.51 15.68 -4.00
N LYS A 170 4.54 16.05 -4.77
CA LYS A 170 5.71 16.78 -4.27
C LYS A 170 5.29 18.13 -3.67
N ASN A 171 4.45 18.89 -4.36
CA ASN A 171 3.94 20.19 -3.89
C ASN A 171 3.10 20.06 -2.60
N PHE A 172 2.16 19.11 -2.53
CA PHE A 172 1.37 18.86 -1.31
C PHE A 172 2.26 18.52 -0.12
N SER A 173 3.33 17.74 -0.34
CA SER A 173 4.26 17.32 0.71
C SER A 173 5.11 18.47 1.29
N GLN A 174 5.16 19.64 0.62
CA GLN A 174 5.95 20.80 1.02
C GLN A 174 5.16 21.82 1.86
N ILE A 175 3.82 21.77 1.87
CA ILE A 175 2.95 22.79 2.48
C ILE A 175 3.35 23.07 3.94
N LYS A 176 3.45 22.03 4.78
CA LYS A 176 3.84 22.19 6.20
C LYS A 176 5.23 22.81 6.35
N SER A 177 6.17 22.50 5.45
CA SER A 177 7.51 23.09 5.48
C SER A 177 7.49 24.57 5.08
N MET A 178 6.71 24.96 4.06
CA MET A 178 6.60 26.36 3.63
C MET A 178 5.97 27.23 4.72
N ILE A 179 4.90 26.73 5.36
CA ILE A 179 4.28 27.38 6.52
C ILE A 179 5.29 27.57 7.66
N ARG A 180 6.06 26.52 7.96
CA ARG A 180 7.10 26.55 8.99
C ARG A 180 8.20 27.57 8.67
N THR A 181 8.65 27.64 7.43
CA THR A 181 9.69 28.60 7.00
C THR A 181 9.23 30.04 7.20
N ASP A 182 8.02 30.38 6.75
CA ASP A 182 7.45 31.72 6.95
C ASP A 182 7.30 32.05 8.44
N ALA A 183 6.76 31.11 9.23
CA ALA A 183 6.53 31.33 10.66
C ALA A 183 7.83 31.51 11.45
N TYR A 184 8.92 30.81 11.10
CA TYR A 184 10.23 31.05 11.73
C TYR A 184 10.79 32.43 11.37
N ALA A 185 10.67 32.86 10.10
CA ALA A 185 11.13 34.19 9.70
C ALA A 185 10.43 35.30 10.51
N ILE A 186 9.12 35.17 10.73
CA ILE A 186 8.35 36.11 11.57
C ILE A 186 8.86 36.11 13.01
N VAL A 187 9.04 34.93 13.62
CA VAL A 187 9.55 34.82 15.01
C VAL A 187 10.95 35.41 15.15
N ASP A 188 11.83 35.16 14.17
CA ASP A 188 13.21 35.65 14.19
C ASP A 188 13.31 37.17 14.01
N GLU A 189 12.35 37.78 13.31
CA GLU A 189 12.20 39.24 13.20
C GLU A 189 11.65 39.88 14.48
N GLU A 190 10.69 39.22 15.14
CA GLU A 190 10.02 39.74 16.36
C GLU A 190 10.89 39.61 17.62
N GLU A 191 11.59 38.49 17.81
CA GLU A 191 12.29 38.15 19.06
C GLU A 191 13.69 37.57 18.77
N GLN A 192 14.73 38.33 19.11
CA GLN A 192 16.12 37.84 19.05
C GLN A 192 16.51 37.11 20.34
N ASP A 193 17.41 36.12 20.23
CA ASP A 193 18.00 35.36 21.35
C ASP A 193 17.09 34.33 22.07
N LEU A 194 16.10 33.75 21.38
CA LEU A 194 15.33 32.61 21.90
C LEU A 194 16.13 31.30 21.91
N SER A 195 15.93 30.46 22.94
CA SER A 195 16.43 29.09 22.89
C SER A 195 15.71 28.27 21.80
N PRO A 196 16.31 27.18 21.26
CA PRO A 196 15.66 26.38 20.22
C PRO A 196 14.28 25.83 20.60
N ALA A 197 14.07 25.49 21.88
CA ALA A 197 12.79 24.97 22.36
C ALA A 197 11.72 26.07 22.45
N GLU A 198 12.09 27.25 22.93
CA GLU A 198 11.20 28.42 23.01
C GLU A 198 10.86 28.94 21.62
N ARG A 199 11.85 29.08 20.74
CA ARG A 199 11.69 29.46 19.34
C ARG A 199 10.69 28.55 18.62
N LYS A 200 10.82 27.23 18.83
CA LYS A 200 9.88 26.23 18.29
C LYS A 200 8.47 26.37 18.86
N ALA A 201 8.33 26.62 20.16
CA ALA A 201 7.02 26.82 20.78
C ALA A 201 6.35 28.11 20.27
N ARG A 202 7.14 29.19 20.12
CA ARG A 202 6.70 30.47 19.58
C ARG A 202 6.25 30.34 18.13
N MET A 203 7.03 29.67 17.29
CA MET A 203 6.66 29.37 15.89
C MET A 203 5.29 28.67 15.80
N LYS A 204 5.05 27.64 16.63
CA LYS A 204 3.73 26.97 16.65
C LYS A 204 2.60 27.91 17.04
N ALA A 205 2.82 28.75 18.06
CA ALA A 205 1.83 29.73 18.50
C ALA A 205 1.54 30.77 17.40
N THR A 206 2.56 31.22 16.69
CA THR A 206 2.45 32.13 15.53
C THR A 206 1.61 31.50 14.42
N VAL A 207 1.89 30.24 14.03
CA VAL A 207 1.08 29.53 13.02
C VAL A 207 -0.38 29.42 13.45
N PHE A 208 -0.68 29.01 14.68
CA PHE A 208 -2.07 28.84 15.13
C PHE A 208 -2.82 30.16 15.28
N ARG A 209 -2.11 31.26 15.56
CA ARG A 209 -2.67 32.61 15.61
C ARG A 209 -2.97 33.15 14.21
N ASP A 210 -2.00 33.06 13.30
CA ASP A 210 -2.06 33.72 11.99
C ASP A 210 -2.79 32.88 10.94
N LEU A 211 -2.74 31.55 11.07
CA LEU A 211 -3.36 30.58 10.16
C LEU A 211 -4.30 29.63 10.95
N PRO A 212 -5.43 30.13 11.49
CA PRO A 212 -6.32 29.34 12.34
C PRO A 212 -6.91 28.11 11.63
N TRP A 213 -7.01 28.14 10.30
CA TRP A 213 -7.42 26.99 9.49
C TRP A 213 -6.43 25.81 9.54
N TYR A 214 -5.18 26.01 9.98
CA TYR A 214 -4.16 24.98 10.04
C TYR A 214 -4.61 23.77 10.86
N GLN A 215 -5.25 24.00 12.01
CA GLN A 215 -5.67 22.94 12.92
C GLN A 215 -6.83 22.11 12.36
N ILE A 216 -7.64 22.70 11.47
CA ILE A 216 -8.74 22.02 10.77
C ILE A 216 -8.19 21.23 9.59
N MET A 217 -7.30 21.85 8.80
CA MET A 217 -6.71 21.22 7.62
C MET A 217 -5.78 20.07 7.99
N PHE A 218 -4.96 20.23 9.05
CA PHE A 218 -3.97 19.24 9.46
C PHE A 218 -4.24 18.71 10.87
N PRO A 219 -5.32 17.92 11.09
CA PRO A 219 -5.71 17.43 12.43
C PRO A 219 -4.65 16.51 13.05
N ASP A 220 -3.71 16.02 12.24
CA ASP A 220 -2.56 15.24 12.67
C ASP A 220 -1.51 16.03 13.48
N TYR A 221 -1.69 17.36 13.68
CA TYR A 221 -0.82 18.18 14.52
C TYR A 221 -0.81 17.75 16.01
N ASP A 222 -1.89 17.11 16.46
CA ASP A 222 -2.14 16.75 17.86
C ASP A 222 -2.05 15.24 18.11
N LEU A 223 -1.41 14.48 17.21
CA LEU A 223 -1.32 13.01 17.29
C LEU A 223 -0.88 12.48 18.66
N ALA A 224 0.06 13.18 19.32
CA ALA A 224 0.63 12.76 20.60
C ALA A 224 -0.37 12.74 21.78
N ASN A 225 -1.53 13.41 21.62
CA ASN A 225 -2.57 13.50 22.65
C ASN A 225 -3.80 12.63 22.32
N LYS A 226 -3.85 12.00 21.14
CA LYS A 226 -4.98 11.14 20.74
C LYS A 226 -4.86 9.75 21.33
N LYS A 227 -6.00 9.10 21.56
CA LYS A 227 -6.08 7.73 22.08
C LYS A 227 -6.39 6.70 21.00
N ILE A 228 -7.07 7.10 19.93
CA ILE A 228 -7.43 6.25 18.79
C ILE A 228 -6.92 6.95 17.53
N ILE A 229 -6.01 6.30 16.83
CA ILE A 229 -5.39 6.81 15.61
C ILE A 229 -5.75 5.83 14.50
N VAL A 230 -6.65 6.23 13.61
CA VAL A 230 -7.11 5.40 12.50
C VAL A 230 -6.39 5.84 11.24
N MET A 231 -5.80 4.90 10.49
CA MET A 231 -5.11 5.23 9.24
C MET A 231 -5.06 4.04 8.27
N ALA A 232 -4.80 4.33 7.00
CA ALA A 232 -4.53 3.29 6.03
C ALA A 232 -3.11 2.73 6.23
N ALA A 233 -2.94 1.43 6.02
CA ALA A 233 -1.70 0.72 6.27
C ALA A 233 -0.52 1.26 5.46
N ASN A 234 -0.74 1.72 4.24
CA ASN A 234 0.29 2.35 3.43
C ASN A 234 0.84 3.64 4.07
N LYS A 235 -0.01 4.50 4.65
CA LYS A 235 0.46 5.74 5.32
C LYS A 235 1.35 5.43 6.51
N PHE A 236 1.10 4.33 7.23
CA PHE A 236 1.86 3.94 8.42
C PHE A 236 3.35 3.74 8.14
N ILE A 237 3.72 3.19 6.97
CA ILE A 237 5.12 2.90 6.61
C ILE A 237 5.86 4.10 6.02
N TYR A 238 5.20 5.24 5.84
CA TYR A 238 5.86 6.49 5.44
C TYR A 238 6.12 7.38 6.66
N ARG A 239 7.12 8.25 6.55
CA ARG A 239 7.46 9.18 7.62
C ARG A 239 6.37 10.26 7.77
N TYR A 240 6.01 10.55 9.01
CA TYR A 240 5.15 11.64 9.40
C TYR A 240 5.96 12.94 9.48
N LYS A 241 5.45 13.98 8.80
CA LYS A 241 5.96 15.35 8.86
C LYS A 241 5.13 16.17 9.84
N ASP A 242 5.70 16.49 10.99
CA ASP A 242 5.05 17.39 11.95
C ASP A 242 5.27 18.86 11.55
N LEU A 243 4.52 19.79 12.16
CA LEU A 243 4.69 21.24 11.93
C LEU A 243 6.10 21.72 12.26
N ALA A 244 6.81 21.05 13.18
CA ALA A 244 8.19 21.39 13.49
C ALA A 244 9.19 20.90 12.44
N GLY A 245 8.74 20.12 11.46
CA GLY A 245 9.52 19.48 10.41
C GLY A 245 10.43 18.36 10.89
N SER A 246 10.08 17.72 12.01
CA SER A 246 10.57 16.38 12.31
C SER A 246 9.94 15.39 11.34
N ASN A 247 10.78 14.50 10.81
CA ASN A 247 10.39 13.50 9.84
C ASN A 247 10.60 12.11 10.47
N LYS A 248 9.59 11.60 11.17
CA LYS A 248 9.70 10.37 11.98
C LYS A 248 8.63 9.36 11.59
N TYR A 249 8.91 8.08 11.76
CA TYR A 249 7.86 7.07 11.60
C TYR A 249 6.85 7.14 12.76
N TYR A 250 5.61 6.73 12.50
CA TYR A 250 4.55 6.75 13.51
C TYR A 250 4.90 5.93 14.76
N TRP A 251 5.63 4.83 14.60
CA TRP A 251 6.09 3.99 15.71
C TRP A 251 7.27 4.56 16.51
N GLN A 252 7.83 5.69 16.09
CA GLN A 252 8.87 6.42 16.81
C GLN A 252 8.31 7.62 17.59
N LEU A 253 7.00 7.87 17.52
CA LEU A 253 6.36 8.97 18.24
C LEU A 253 6.25 8.65 19.73
N ASN A 254 6.60 9.64 20.56
CA ASN A 254 6.39 9.58 22.01
C ASN A 254 5.01 10.18 22.32
N PHE A 255 4.15 9.40 23.00
CA PHE A 255 2.82 9.85 23.41
C PHE A 255 2.86 10.51 24.78
N ASN A 256 2.25 11.70 24.91
CA ASN A 256 2.32 12.54 26.09
C ASN A 256 1.30 12.14 27.18
N GLN A 257 1.13 10.83 27.43
CA GLN A 257 0.27 10.39 28.51
C GLN A 257 1.06 10.42 29.82
N LYS A 258 0.87 11.48 30.61
CA LYS A 258 1.42 11.59 31.96
C LYS A 258 0.85 10.45 32.83
N LYS A 259 1.64 9.41 33.10
CA LYS A 259 1.40 8.61 34.30
C LYS A 259 1.81 9.43 35.52
N ALA A 260 0.94 9.46 36.53
CA ALA A 260 1.27 10.08 37.82
C ALA A 260 2.53 9.40 38.38
N ALA A 261 3.56 10.21 38.65
CA ALA A 261 4.79 9.89 39.39
C ALA A 261 5.20 8.40 39.44
N GLY A 262 5.84 7.91 38.38
CA GLY A 262 6.51 6.61 38.40
C GLY A 262 6.57 5.93 37.04
N LYS A 263 7.70 6.09 36.35
CA LYS A 263 8.25 5.32 35.20
C LYS A 263 7.43 4.12 34.67
N GLU A 264 6.28 4.34 34.05
CA GLU A 264 5.71 3.33 33.17
C GLU A 264 5.39 3.95 31.81
N LYS A 265 5.85 3.28 30.76
CA LYS A 265 5.61 3.64 29.36
C LYS A 265 4.10 3.55 29.07
N THR A 266 3.56 4.49 28.29
CA THR A 266 2.20 4.38 27.73
C THR A 266 2.08 3.08 26.95
N LEU A 267 0.98 2.35 27.18
CA LEU A 267 0.71 1.10 26.47
C LEU A 267 0.15 1.43 25.08
N VAL A 268 0.73 0.82 24.05
CA VAL A 268 0.33 1.04 22.66
C VAL A 268 -0.17 -0.28 22.10
N ASN A 269 -1.39 -0.24 21.56
CA ASN A 269 -2.01 -1.31 20.81
C ASN A 269 -1.91 -0.99 19.32
N LEU A 270 -1.59 -1.99 18.50
CA LEU A 270 -1.60 -1.89 17.04
C LEU A 270 -2.49 -2.99 16.48
N ILE A 271 -3.54 -2.58 15.79
CA ILE A 271 -4.50 -3.47 15.16
C ILE A 271 -4.27 -3.45 13.67
N LEU A 272 -4.00 -4.62 13.09
CA LEU A 272 -3.91 -4.84 11.65
C LEU A 272 -5.20 -5.53 11.19
N ASP A 273 -6.20 -4.75 10.79
CA ASP A 273 -7.49 -5.27 10.29
C ASP A 273 -7.36 -5.68 8.83
N GLU A 274 -7.70 -6.93 8.51
CA GLU A 274 -7.35 -7.62 7.27
C GLU A 274 -5.82 -7.70 7.08
N SER A 275 -5.15 -8.30 8.08
CA SER A 275 -3.67 -8.38 8.17
C SER A 275 -2.99 -8.96 6.92
N ASP A 276 -3.64 -9.89 6.22
CA ASP A 276 -3.18 -10.48 4.95
C ASP A 276 -3.11 -9.45 3.82
N LYS A 277 -4.12 -8.58 3.69
CA LYS A 277 -4.09 -7.46 2.73
C LYS A 277 -3.11 -6.38 3.15
N ILE A 278 -2.99 -6.12 4.45
CA ILE A 278 -2.01 -5.17 4.98
C ILE A 278 -0.58 -5.63 4.64
N HIS A 279 -0.28 -6.93 4.79
CA HIS A 279 0.99 -7.52 4.37
C HIS A 279 1.26 -7.25 2.88
N GLN A 280 0.29 -7.55 2.02
CA GLN A 280 0.41 -7.31 0.57
C GLN A 280 0.66 -5.84 0.26
N ASN A 281 -0.15 -4.93 0.83
CA ASN A 281 0.00 -3.49 0.62
C ASN A 281 1.37 -2.99 1.08
N TRP A 282 1.87 -3.48 2.22
CA TRP A 282 3.20 -3.14 2.71
C TRP A 282 4.28 -3.68 1.80
N LEU A 283 4.19 -4.94 1.39
CA LEU A 283 5.15 -5.57 0.48
C LEU A 283 5.20 -4.81 -0.86
N GLU A 284 4.06 -4.56 -1.48
CA GLU A 284 3.95 -3.80 -2.72
C GLU A 284 4.47 -2.37 -2.57
N SER A 285 4.11 -1.66 -1.49
CA SER A 285 4.59 -0.29 -1.27
C SER A 285 6.10 -0.25 -1.01
N MET A 286 6.65 -1.26 -0.31
CA MET A 286 8.08 -1.38 -0.06
C MET A 286 8.84 -1.75 -1.35
N LEU A 287 8.25 -2.59 -2.20
CA LEU A 287 8.85 -3.01 -3.47
C LEU A 287 8.74 -1.93 -4.57
N GLY A 288 7.62 -1.21 -4.61
CA GLY A 288 7.28 -0.22 -5.62
C GLY A 288 7.72 1.21 -5.30
N GLN A 289 8.43 1.44 -4.18
CA GLN A 289 9.12 2.71 -3.97
C GLN A 289 10.16 2.90 -5.07
N GLU A 290 9.94 3.86 -5.96
CA GLU A 290 10.97 4.41 -6.85
C GLU A 290 12.07 4.99 -5.97
N GLN A 291 13.07 4.17 -5.66
CA GLN A 291 14.29 4.68 -5.07
C GLN A 291 15.06 5.36 -6.19
N GLU A 292 15.60 6.55 -5.94
CA GLU A 292 16.62 7.08 -6.83
C GLU A 292 17.73 6.04 -6.95
N HIS A 293 17.97 5.57 -8.15
CA HIS A 293 18.98 4.56 -8.40
C HIS A 293 20.25 5.23 -8.88
N PHE A 294 21.36 4.90 -8.23
CA PHE A 294 22.68 5.31 -8.68
C PHE A 294 23.44 4.08 -9.14
N ASP A 295 24.03 4.19 -10.33
CA ASP A 295 24.98 3.21 -10.84
C ASP A 295 26.14 3.06 -9.85
N LEU A 296 26.32 1.85 -9.31
CA LEU A 296 27.34 1.57 -8.30
C LEU A 296 28.75 1.86 -8.79
N TYR A 297 28.98 1.61 -10.08
CA TYR A 297 30.27 1.79 -10.72
C TYR A 297 30.63 3.30 -10.79
N THR A 298 29.72 4.11 -11.31
CA THR A 298 29.81 5.57 -11.35
C THR A 298 29.88 6.18 -9.96
N LEU A 299 29.13 5.64 -9.00
CA LEU A 299 29.15 6.10 -7.62
C LEU A 299 30.53 5.91 -6.97
N ALA A 300 31.15 4.74 -7.15
CA ALA A 300 32.49 4.47 -6.64
C ALA A 300 33.53 5.38 -7.29
N LYS A 301 33.43 5.62 -8.61
CA LYS A 301 34.25 6.59 -9.35
C LYS A 301 34.10 7.99 -8.77
N LYS A 302 32.86 8.46 -8.58
CA LYS A 302 32.55 9.79 -8.02
C LYS A 302 33.12 9.96 -6.61
N ILE A 303 33.00 8.95 -5.74
CA ILE A 303 33.59 8.98 -4.40
C ILE A 303 35.12 9.05 -4.47
N ASN A 304 35.75 8.25 -5.35
CA ASN A 304 37.20 8.29 -5.54
C ASN A 304 37.67 9.70 -5.94
N SER A 305 37.08 10.28 -6.99
CA SER A 305 37.43 11.62 -7.46
C SER A 305 37.17 12.70 -6.40
N ALA A 306 36.08 12.61 -5.64
CA ALA A 306 35.76 13.60 -4.61
C ALA A 306 36.68 13.53 -3.39
N LEU A 307 37.28 12.37 -3.10
CA LEU A 307 38.25 12.22 -2.02
C LEU A 307 39.68 12.59 -2.45
N GLU A 308 39.92 12.88 -3.73
CA GLU A 308 41.22 13.35 -4.21
C GLU A 308 41.42 14.84 -3.86
N PRO A 309 42.52 15.20 -3.16
CA PRO A 309 42.77 16.58 -2.73
C PRO A 309 42.86 17.61 -3.86
N SER A 310 43.14 17.17 -5.10
CA SER A 310 43.19 18.02 -6.29
C SER A 310 41.81 18.48 -6.75
N PHE A 311 40.73 17.76 -6.41
CA PHE A 311 39.38 18.03 -6.90
C PHE A 311 38.48 18.64 -5.83
N ASN A 312 38.61 18.23 -4.56
CA ASN A 312 37.82 18.80 -3.48
C ASN A 312 38.66 18.96 -2.20
N LYS A 313 38.59 20.15 -1.59
CA LYS A 313 39.22 20.42 -0.30
C LYS A 313 38.16 20.23 0.79
N ALA A 314 38.28 19.14 1.55
CA ALA A 314 37.39 18.88 2.69
C ALA A 314 37.34 20.08 3.64
N ASN A 315 36.14 20.37 4.18
CA ASN A 315 35.91 21.50 5.07
C ASN A 315 36.83 21.44 6.30
N GLU A 316 37.46 22.56 6.65
CA GLU A 316 38.43 22.65 7.75
C GLU A 316 37.83 22.25 9.10
N ILE A 317 36.54 22.51 9.33
CA ILE A 317 35.89 22.11 10.58
C ILE A 317 35.74 20.60 10.71
N ILE A 318 35.58 19.90 9.58
CA ILE A 318 35.52 18.44 9.53
C ILE A 318 36.90 17.85 9.76
N LEU A 319 37.92 18.41 9.10
CA LEU A 319 39.31 17.95 9.21
C LEU A 319 39.87 18.11 10.63
N ALA A 320 39.54 19.23 11.29
CA ALA A 320 40.01 19.55 12.63
C ALA A 320 39.27 18.80 13.76
N ALA A 321 38.19 18.08 13.45
CA ALA A 321 37.39 17.38 14.44
C ALA A 321 37.87 15.93 14.66
N GLY A 322 38.33 15.61 15.88
CA GLY A 322 38.65 14.25 16.29
C GLY A 322 39.65 13.52 15.37
N ASP A 323 39.34 12.28 15.02
CA ASP A 323 40.16 11.42 14.14
C ASP A 323 39.76 11.50 12.64
N ASN A 324 38.95 12.49 12.26
CA ASN A 324 38.36 12.60 10.92
C ASN A 324 39.41 12.64 9.81
N HIS A 325 40.51 13.36 10.01
CA HIS A 325 41.60 13.43 9.03
C HIS A 325 42.16 12.04 8.68
N GLY A 326 42.37 11.17 9.68
CA GLY A 326 42.83 9.81 9.49
C GLY A 326 41.80 8.94 8.76
N ARG A 327 40.51 9.09 9.09
CA ARG A 327 39.42 8.36 8.42
C ARG A 327 39.29 8.72 6.94
N ILE A 328 39.37 10.02 6.60
CA ILE A 328 39.33 10.50 5.21
C ILE A 328 40.51 9.96 4.42
N LYS A 329 41.73 10.02 4.98
CA LYS A 329 42.93 9.45 4.35
C LYS A 329 42.80 7.94 4.11
N SER A 330 42.26 7.20 5.08
CA SER A 330 42.02 5.77 4.92
C SER A 330 40.97 5.48 3.84
N ALA A 331 39.91 6.28 3.73
CA ALA A 331 38.89 6.11 2.71
C ALA A 331 39.46 6.39 1.31
N SER A 332 40.18 7.51 1.15
CA SER A 332 40.86 7.88 -0.10
C SER A 332 41.76 6.75 -0.60
N LYS A 333 42.59 6.16 0.27
CA LYS A 333 43.44 5.01 -0.10
C LYS A 333 42.62 3.81 -0.59
N LYS A 334 41.54 3.44 0.12
CA LYS A 334 40.72 2.28 -0.25
C LYS A 334 40.03 2.45 -1.60
N PHE A 335 39.48 3.64 -1.89
CA PHE A 335 38.85 3.91 -3.18
C PHE A 335 39.86 4.00 -4.32
N HIS A 336 41.06 4.51 -4.06
CA HIS A 336 42.14 4.50 -5.03
C HIS A 336 42.58 3.06 -5.37
N ASP A 337 42.75 2.20 -4.35
CA ASP A 337 43.08 0.79 -4.53
C ASP A 337 41.98 0.05 -5.31
N LEU A 338 40.70 0.33 -5.04
CA LEU A 338 39.55 -0.18 -5.79
C LEU A 338 39.53 0.30 -7.25
N SER A 339 39.78 1.60 -7.48
CA SER A 339 39.83 2.19 -8.81
C SER A 339 40.89 1.51 -9.67
N ASN A 340 42.07 1.25 -9.09
CA ASN A 340 43.14 0.51 -9.76
C ASN A 340 42.79 -0.97 -10.00
N LYS A 341 42.14 -1.64 -9.05
CA LYS A 341 41.77 -3.06 -9.16
C LYS A 341 40.74 -3.32 -10.25
N TYR A 342 39.76 -2.44 -10.41
CA TYR A 342 38.62 -2.61 -11.31
C TYR A 342 38.61 -1.66 -12.51
N HIS A 343 39.64 -0.83 -12.66
CA HIS A 343 39.73 0.19 -13.71
C HIS A 343 38.52 1.13 -13.75
N LEU A 344 38.07 1.61 -12.58
CA LEU A 344 36.84 2.40 -12.43
C LEU A 344 36.79 3.69 -13.27
N GLU A 345 37.95 4.18 -13.71
CA GLU A 345 38.04 5.34 -14.61
C GLU A 345 37.55 5.03 -16.05
N ALA A 346 37.62 3.76 -16.48
CA ALA A 346 37.14 3.32 -17.77
C ALA A 346 35.61 3.16 -17.77
N ASP A 347 34.96 3.32 -18.91
CA ASP A 347 33.50 3.13 -18.99
C ASP A 347 33.11 1.65 -18.95
N LEU A 348 31.85 1.38 -18.60
CA LEU A 348 31.26 0.04 -18.63
C LEU A 348 30.51 -0.17 -19.96
N ALA A 349 30.83 -1.25 -20.67
CA ALA A 349 30.27 -1.60 -21.96
C ALA A 349 29.69 -3.02 -21.97
N ILE A 350 28.65 -3.24 -22.78
CA ILE A 350 28.06 -4.56 -22.99
C ILE A 350 28.77 -5.27 -24.14
N GLY A 351 29.33 -6.46 -23.89
CA GLY A 351 29.98 -7.28 -24.91
C GLY A 351 28.98 -7.96 -25.87
N GLU A 352 29.50 -8.49 -26.98
CA GLU A 352 28.70 -9.13 -28.03
C GLU A 352 28.00 -10.42 -27.60
N SER A 353 28.43 -11.04 -26.49
CA SER A 353 27.84 -12.29 -25.97
C SER A 353 26.47 -12.13 -25.31
N LEU A 354 25.97 -10.90 -25.12
CA LEU A 354 24.65 -10.61 -24.54
C LEU A 354 23.69 -10.08 -25.62
N SER A 355 22.60 -10.81 -25.86
CA SER A 355 21.56 -10.43 -26.83
C SER A 355 20.61 -9.34 -26.29
N GLU A 356 19.89 -8.66 -27.19
CA GLU A 356 18.90 -7.63 -26.80
C GLU A 356 17.75 -8.20 -25.97
N ASP A 357 17.29 -9.41 -26.31
CA ASP A 357 16.25 -10.11 -25.54
C ASP A 357 16.71 -10.48 -24.13
N GLU A 358 18.02 -10.67 -23.90
CA GLU A 358 18.59 -10.95 -22.58
C GLU A 358 18.78 -9.65 -21.77
N LEU A 359 19.20 -8.56 -22.41
CA LEU A 359 19.31 -7.25 -21.77
C LEU A 359 17.95 -6.67 -21.40
N ALA A 360 16.93 -6.88 -22.25
CA ALA A 360 15.56 -6.45 -21.99
C ALA A 360 14.90 -7.18 -20.81
N LYS A 361 15.41 -8.35 -20.41
CA LYS A 361 14.85 -9.14 -19.31
C LYS A 361 15.23 -8.64 -17.91
N LYS A 362 16.10 -7.62 -17.79
CA LYS A 362 16.73 -7.14 -16.55
C LYS A 362 17.48 -8.27 -15.84
N PHE A 363 18.81 -8.18 -15.77
CA PHE A 363 19.58 -9.11 -14.95
C PHE A 363 19.37 -8.75 -13.49
N LEU A 364 18.90 -9.71 -12.69
CA LEU A 364 18.72 -9.57 -11.24
C LEU A 364 19.83 -10.34 -10.53
N ILE A 365 20.75 -9.62 -9.88
CA ILE A 365 21.89 -10.23 -9.15
C ILE A 365 21.68 -9.99 -7.65
N ASN A 366 21.48 -11.06 -6.88
CA ASN A 366 21.28 -11.00 -5.44
C ASN A 366 22.62 -11.04 -4.67
N ASP A 367 22.72 -10.29 -3.57
CA ASP A 367 23.86 -10.31 -2.63
C ASP A 367 23.81 -11.59 -1.77
N GLY A 368 24.50 -12.65 -2.20
CA GLY A 368 24.90 -13.76 -1.32
C GLY A 368 24.11 -15.06 -1.40
N GLU A 369 23.10 -15.18 -2.27
CA GLU A 369 22.57 -16.48 -2.70
C GLU A 369 22.45 -16.48 -4.22
N SER A 370 23.11 -17.45 -4.87
CA SER A 370 23.21 -17.58 -6.32
C SER A 370 21.93 -18.06 -7.00
N ASP A 371 20.79 -18.07 -6.31
CA ASP A 371 19.56 -18.66 -6.80
C ASP A 371 18.37 -17.66 -6.79
N TYR A 372 17.78 -17.53 -7.99
CA TYR A 372 16.54 -16.86 -8.42
C TYR A 372 16.59 -15.31 -8.56
N LEU A 373 16.25 -14.68 -9.70
CA LEU A 373 15.43 -15.04 -10.87
C LEU A 373 16.28 -15.13 -12.16
N ASN A 374 16.16 -16.25 -12.88
CA ASN A 374 16.54 -16.47 -14.29
C ASN A 374 17.87 -15.81 -14.76
N ILE A 375 18.93 -16.60 -14.81
CA ILE A 375 19.75 -16.90 -16.00
C ILE A 375 20.88 -17.84 -15.51
N ASN A 376 20.92 -19.07 -16.05
CA ASN A 376 21.94 -20.09 -15.73
C ASN A 376 23.37 -19.71 -16.16
N ASP A 377 23.64 -18.43 -16.41
CA ASP A 377 24.87 -17.93 -17.01
C ASP A 377 25.54 -16.91 -16.09
N GLN A 378 26.82 -17.16 -15.80
CA GLN A 378 27.65 -16.27 -15.00
C GLN A 378 28.15 -15.10 -15.86
N LEU A 379 28.01 -13.88 -15.33
CA LEU A 379 28.52 -12.66 -15.96
C LEU A 379 29.92 -12.31 -15.44
N TYR A 380 30.77 -11.90 -16.38
CA TYR A 380 32.15 -11.50 -16.11
C TYR A 380 32.46 -10.13 -16.72
N ILE A 381 33.37 -9.39 -16.08
CA ILE A 381 33.95 -8.14 -16.57
C ILE A 381 35.40 -8.40 -16.98
N GLU A 382 35.77 -7.93 -18.17
CA GLU A 382 37.16 -7.91 -18.65
C GLU A 382 37.54 -6.49 -19.09
N TYR A 383 38.67 -5.98 -18.58
CA TYR A 383 39.26 -4.74 -19.06
C TYR A 383 40.00 -4.99 -20.37
N LYS A 384 39.45 -4.49 -21.48
CA LYS A 384 39.98 -4.76 -22.82
C LYS A 384 39.68 -3.60 -23.78
N PRO A 385 40.29 -3.59 -24.99
CA PRO A 385 39.96 -2.60 -26.00
C PRO A 385 38.45 -2.63 -26.28
N ASP A 386 37.86 -1.45 -26.40
CA ASP A 386 36.45 -1.29 -26.72
C ASP A 386 36.10 -2.09 -27.99
N PRO A 387 35.22 -3.11 -27.89
CA PRO A 387 34.87 -3.96 -29.02
C PRO A 387 34.19 -3.18 -30.15
N PHE A 388 33.69 -1.98 -29.87
CA PHE A 388 33.01 -1.11 -30.85
C PHE A 388 33.89 0.05 -31.34
N SER A 389 35.17 0.10 -30.95
CA SER A 389 36.10 1.12 -31.45
C SER A 389 36.36 0.91 -32.95
N LEU A 390 36.09 1.94 -33.76
CA LEU A 390 36.38 1.92 -35.19
C LEU A 390 37.90 1.77 -35.40
N ALA A 391 38.30 0.75 -36.16
CA ALA A 391 39.68 0.53 -36.55
C ALA A 391 40.25 1.80 -37.22
N GLY A 392 41.15 2.52 -36.53
CA GLY A 392 41.81 3.73 -37.05
C GLY A 392 41.67 4.98 -36.18
N ALA A 393 40.85 4.99 -35.12
CA ALA A 393 40.88 6.07 -34.15
C ALA A 393 42.22 6.05 -33.37
N LYS A 394 42.93 7.18 -33.31
CA LYS A 394 44.20 7.29 -32.57
C LYS A 394 43.93 7.08 -31.07
N GLY A 395 44.34 5.90 -30.59
CA GLY A 395 44.19 5.46 -29.21
C GLY A 395 43.14 4.35 -29.11
N LYS A 396 43.56 3.12 -28.83
CA LYS A 396 42.62 2.06 -28.43
C LYS A 396 42.00 2.51 -27.11
N LEU A 397 40.75 2.95 -27.13
CA LEU A 397 39.97 3.18 -25.91
C LEU A 397 39.80 1.83 -25.23
N PHE A 398 40.17 1.74 -23.96
CA PHE A 398 39.95 0.55 -23.14
C PHE A 398 38.74 0.78 -22.24
N VAL A 399 37.89 -0.24 -22.16
CA VAL A 399 36.64 -0.21 -21.38
C VAL A 399 36.52 -1.51 -20.59
N ASN A 400 35.69 -1.48 -19.56
CA ASN A 400 35.28 -2.70 -18.85
C ASN A 400 34.12 -3.33 -19.61
N VAL A 401 34.33 -4.52 -20.16
CA VAL A 401 33.32 -5.19 -21.01
C VAL A 401 32.65 -6.33 -20.26
N LEU A 402 31.32 -6.28 -20.20
CA LEU A 402 30.45 -7.31 -19.63
C LEU A 402 30.22 -8.46 -20.63
N GLU A 403 30.54 -9.69 -20.24
CA GLU A 403 30.51 -10.87 -21.09
C GLU A 403 29.87 -12.08 -20.38
N LYS A 404 29.15 -12.89 -21.15
CA LYS A 404 28.64 -14.21 -20.77
C LYS A 404 29.62 -15.30 -21.24
N LYS A 405 30.51 -15.77 -20.35
CA LYS A 405 31.57 -16.76 -20.68
C LYS A 405 31.86 -17.71 -19.51
N LYS A 406 32.49 -18.87 -19.80
CA LYS A 406 33.16 -19.70 -18.78
C LYS A 406 34.52 -19.07 -18.45
N SER A 407 34.70 -18.69 -17.18
CA SER A 407 35.90 -18.06 -16.56
C SER A 407 37.20 -18.07 -17.38
N SER A 408 37.78 -16.87 -17.59
CA SER A 408 39.17 -16.65 -18.03
C SER A 408 40.03 -16.15 -16.85
N LYS A 409 41.37 -16.22 -16.92
CA LYS A 409 42.27 -15.72 -15.86
C LYS A 409 42.24 -14.19 -15.68
N GLN A 410 41.75 -13.45 -16.68
CA GLN A 410 41.68 -11.98 -16.67
C GLN A 410 40.26 -11.45 -16.39
N ALA A 411 39.28 -12.35 -16.30
CA ALA A 411 37.88 -12.04 -16.07
C ALA A 411 37.55 -11.99 -14.57
N ILE A 412 36.88 -10.93 -14.16
CA ILE A 412 36.36 -10.76 -12.81
C ILE A 412 34.87 -11.09 -12.83
N ARG A 413 34.37 -11.93 -11.93
CA ARG A 413 32.92 -12.14 -11.84
C ARG A 413 32.25 -10.83 -11.42
N LEU A 414 31.16 -10.47 -12.11
CA LEU A 414 30.45 -9.23 -11.86
C LEU A 414 29.96 -9.14 -10.40
N ASP A 415 29.37 -10.21 -9.87
CA ASP A 415 28.88 -10.26 -8.48
C ASP A 415 29.97 -9.95 -7.44
N ARG A 416 31.19 -10.47 -7.62
CA ARG A 416 32.33 -10.17 -6.73
C ARG A 416 32.78 -8.72 -6.81
N MET A 417 32.77 -8.12 -8.00
CA MET A 417 33.08 -6.70 -8.14
C MET A 417 32.03 -5.85 -7.42
N LEU A 418 30.75 -6.13 -7.66
CA LEU A 418 29.64 -5.40 -7.03
C LEU A 418 29.66 -5.55 -5.51
N GLU A 419 29.96 -6.74 -4.99
CA GLU A 419 30.13 -6.99 -3.56
C GLU A 419 31.26 -6.12 -2.96
N ASP A 420 32.45 -6.11 -3.58
CA ASP A 420 33.59 -5.29 -3.12
C ASP A 420 33.27 -3.78 -3.16
N LEU A 421 32.63 -3.30 -4.23
CA LEU A 421 32.20 -1.90 -4.34
C LEU A 421 31.19 -1.54 -3.24
N ASN A 422 30.16 -2.37 -3.07
CA ASN A 422 29.11 -2.22 -2.07
C ASN A 422 29.68 -2.18 -0.64
N GLN A 423 30.60 -3.10 -0.30
CA GLN A 423 31.24 -3.14 1.01
C GLN A 423 32.02 -1.86 1.32
N ASN A 424 32.77 -1.33 0.35
CA ASN A 424 33.57 -0.11 0.53
C ASN A 424 32.72 1.16 0.58
N ILE A 425 31.69 1.28 -0.26
CA ILE A 425 30.71 2.37 -0.19
C ILE A 425 29.99 2.33 1.16
N SER A 426 29.54 1.15 1.61
CA SER A 426 28.91 1.00 2.93
C SER A 426 29.85 1.43 4.06
N SER A 427 31.12 1.02 4.01
CA SER A 427 32.12 1.43 5.01
C SER A 427 32.36 2.94 5.00
N PHE A 428 32.38 3.57 3.83
CA PHE A 428 32.53 5.02 3.70
C PHE A 428 31.38 5.77 4.35
N VAL A 429 30.14 5.43 3.98
CA VAL A 429 28.94 6.07 4.52
C VAL A 429 28.83 5.86 6.04
N ARG A 430 29.13 4.67 6.56
CA ARG A 430 29.14 4.44 8.02
C ARG A 430 30.20 5.27 8.74
N ASN A 431 31.35 5.49 8.12
CA ASN A 431 32.39 6.31 8.70
C ASN A 431 31.98 7.78 8.78
N THR A 432 31.18 8.30 7.84
CA THR A 432 30.71 9.70 7.89
C THR A 432 29.84 9.98 9.11
N TYR A 433 29.09 9.00 9.61
CA TYR A 433 28.34 9.12 10.87
C TYR A 433 29.26 9.31 12.09
N SER A 434 30.38 8.57 12.14
CA SER A 434 31.37 8.77 13.21
C SER A 434 32.03 10.15 13.08
N MET A 435 32.30 10.59 11.85
CA MET A 435 32.84 11.93 11.61
C MET A 435 31.86 13.03 12.02
N ALA A 436 30.57 12.84 11.77
CA ALA A 436 29.50 13.75 12.16
C ALA A 436 29.43 13.92 13.68
N ARG A 437 29.59 12.84 14.46
CA ARG A 437 29.69 12.92 15.92
C ARG A 437 30.86 13.79 16.37
N ASN A 438 32.04 13.61 15.75
CA ASN A 438 33.22 14.41 16.05
C ASN A 438 32.97 15.90 15.72
N VAL A 439 32.34 16.19 14.58
CA VAL A 439 31.99 17.57 14.18
C VAL A 439 31.01 18.18 15.17
N GLN A 440 29.93 17.47 15.53
CA GLN A 440 28.94 17.96 16.48
C GLN A 440 29.58 18.31 17.84
N LEU A 441 30.46 17.45 18.36
CA LEU A 441 31.22 17.72 19.59
C LEU A 441 32.13 18.94 19.46
N ARG A 442 32.78 19.09 18.31
CA ARG A 442 33.65 20.25 18.03
C ARG A 442 32.86 21.55 17.95
N ILE A 443 31.68 21.55 17.36
CA ILE A 443 30.79 22.72 17.30
C ILE A 443 30.34 23.12 18.71
N LYS A 444 29.96 22.15 19.55
CA LYS A 444 29.62 22.39 20.97
C LYS A 444 30.77 23.07 21.72
N GLU A 445 31.99 22.58 21.50
CA GLU A 445 33.20 23.15 22.11
C GLU A 445 33.45 24.59 21.64
N ILE A 446 33.40 24.84 20.33
CA ILE A 446 33.58 26.17 19.74
C ILE A 446 32.54 27.16 20.26
N ASN A 447 31.26 26.77 20.24
CA ASN A 447 30.15 27.60 20.70
C ASN A 447 30.32 27.94 22.19
N ARG A 448 30.65 26.96 23.03
CA ARG A 448 30.93 27.19 24.45
C ARG A 448 32.09 28.18 24.65
N HIS A 449 33.16 28.06 23.88
CA HIS A 449 34.28 29.01 23.94
C HIS A 449 33.89 30.42 23.47
N GLN A 450 33.03 30.55 22.46
CA GLN A 450 32.57 31.85 21.98
C GLN A 450 31.63 32.52 22.99
N GLU A 451 30.70 31.75 23.58
CA GLU A 451 29.80 32.22 24.65
C GLU A 451 30.59 32.74 25.86
N VAL A 452 31.58 31.97 26.34
CA VAL A 452 32.46 32.39 27.45
C VAL A 452 33.21 33.69 27.13
N ASN A 453 33.50 33.96 25.86
CA ASN A 453 34.19 35.16 25.38
C ASN A 453 33.23 36.27 24.93
N GLY A 454 31.92 36.16 25.19
CA GLY A 454 30.93 37.17 24.81
C GLY A 454 30.73 37.33 23.29
N LYS A 455 31.10 36.33 22.49
CA LYS A 455 30.95 36.31 21.02
C LYS A 455 29.72 35.50 20.62
N LYS A 456 29.14 35.85 19.47
CA LYS A 456 28.08 35.04 18.84
C LYS A 456 28.58 33.62 18.55
N LYS A 457 27.68 32.65 18.66
CA LYS A 457 27.92 31.24 18.30
C LYS A 457 28.34 31.14 16.84
N TYR A 458 29.11 30.10 16.52
CA TYR A 458 29.66 29.87 15.19
C TYR A 458 28.56 29.42 14.25
N ARG A 459 27.74 28.46 14.71
CA ARG A 459 26.44 28.09 14.15
C ARG A 459 25.62 27.34 15.19
N ASP A 460 24.33 27.19 14.94
CA ASP A 460 23.46 26.34 15.74
C ASP A 460 23.90 24.88 15.68
N GLU A 461 23.68 24.18 16.80
CA GLU A 461 23.91 22.75 16.89
C GLU A 461 22.87 22.01 16.04
N MET A 462 23.35 21.30 15.02
CA MET A 462 22.52 20.42 14.21
C MET A 462 22.35 19.08 14.92
N ASP A 463 21.26 18.37 14.61
CA ASP A 463 21.16 16.97 15.03
C ASP A 463 22.20 16.10 14.29
N LEU A 464 22.39 14.87 14.75
CA LEU A 464 23.45 14.04 14.22
C LEU A 464 23.21 13.60 12.76
N GLU A 465 21.96 13.53 12.32
CA GLU A 465 21.62 13.18 10.95
C GLU A 465 21.98 14.34 10.01
N ASP A 466 21.61 15.57 10.39
CA ASP A 466 21.97 16.80 9.69
C ASP A 466 23.49 17.02 9.65
N GLU A 467 24.20 16.74 10.75
CA GLU A 467 25.67 16.76 10.77
C GLU A 467 26.27 15.74 9.80
N GLN A 468 25.67 14.55 9.69
CA GLN A 468 26.14 13.53 8.75
C GLN A 468 25.89 13.96 7.30
N ARG A 469 24.73 14.56 7.02
CA ARG A 469 24.41 15.14 5.70
C ARG A 469 25.45 16.21 5.34
N PHE A 470 25.78 17.11 6.28
CA PHE A 470 26.81 18.12 6.10
C PHE A 470 28.20 17.51 5.79
N VAL A 471 28.60 16.46 6.52
CA VAL A 471 29.87 15.76 6.25
C VAL A 471 29.87 15.13 4.85
N LEU A 472 28.81 14.41 4.47
CA LEU A 472 28.70 13.78 3.16
C LEU A 472 28.76 14.82 2.04
N ARG A 473 27.99 15.90 2.14
CA ARG A 473 27.99 17.00 1.14
C ARG A 473 29.38 17.58 0.98
N SER A 474 30.04 17.88 2.11
CA SER A 474 31.38 18.47 2.13
C SER A 474 32.44 17.55 1.52
N LEU A 475 32.38 16.24 1.79
CA LEU A 475 33.34 15.29 1.24
C LEU A 475 33.11 15.01 -0.25
N LEU A 476 31.84 14.97 -0.68
CA LEU A 476 31.48 14.69 -2.07
C LEU A 476 31.54 15.93 -2.98
N GLY A 477 31.71 17.13 -2.42
CA GLY A 477 31.80 18.38 -3.18
C GLY A 477 30.51 18.72 -3.92
N ILE A 478 29.36 18.38 -3.33
CA ILE A 478 28.03 18.53 -3.92
C ILE A 478 27.29 19.73 -3.33
N GLU A 479 26.54 20.44 -4.19
CA GLU A 479 25.71 21.58 -3.79
C GLU A 479 24.37 21.12 -3.20
N ASP A 480 23.65 21.99 -2.50
CA ASP A 480 22.37 21.65 -1.84
C ASP A 480 21.30 21.11 -2.81
N LYS A 481 21.43 21.37 -4.11
CA LYS A 481 20.54 20.86 -5.17
C LYS A 481 20.72 19.37 -5.49
N ASP A 482 21.81 18.74 -5.04
CA ASP A 482 22.11 17.31 -5.26
C ASP A 482 21.73 16.45 -4.03
N GLU A 483 20.75 16.90 -3.24
CA GLU A 483 20.26 16.24 -2.02
C GLU A 483 19.85 14.78 -2.24
N ALA A 484 19.35 14.49 -3.43
CA ALA A 484 19.11 13.18 -4.04
C ALA A 484 20.21 12.14 -3.70
N LEU A 485 21.46 12.42 -4.05
CA LEU A 485 22.57 11.48 -3.85
C LEU A 485 22.88 11.23 -2.36
N VAL A 486 22.76 12.26 -1.52
CA VAL A 486 22.99 12.11 -0.08
C VAL A 486 21.89 11.27 0.54
N ASN A 487 20.64 11.52 0.17
CA ASN A 487 19.50 10.71 0.59
C ASN A 487 19.69 9.26 0.18
N TYR A 488 20.02 9.00 -1.09
CA TYR A 488 20.31 7.66 -1.57
C TYR A 488 21.40 6.97 -0.74
N LEU A 489 22.53 7.64 -0.50
CA LEU A 489 23.63 7.05 0.27
C LEU A 489 23.22 6.74 1.71
N LEU A 490 22.51 7.64 2.37
CA LEU A 490 22.02 7.43 3.72
C LEU A 490 20.99 6.31 3.77
N GLU A 491 19.94 6.33 2.95
CA GLU A 491 18.88 5.32 2.96
C GLU A 491 19.40 3.93 2.55
N THR A 492 20.30 3.89 1.56
CA THR A 492 20.86 2.64 1.03
C THR A 492 21.95 2.05 1.92
N TYR A 493 22.71 2.85 2.68
CA TYR A 493 23.89 2.37 3.42
C TYR A 493 23.92 2.71 4.92
N MET A 494 23.29 3.80 5.35
CA MET A 494 22.98 4.03 6.77
C MET A 494 21.74 3.23 7.16
N ARG A 495 21.84 2.54 8.30
CA ARG A 495 20.73 1.74 8.79
C ARG A 495 19.72 2.65 9.49
N ASP A 496 18.76 3.18 8.75
CA ASP A 496 17.48 3.59 9.35
C ASP A 496 16.57 2.39 9.61
N SER A 497 17.11 1.17 9.65
CA SER A 497 16.36 -0.02 10.07
C SER A 497 15.68 0.24 11.41
N PRO A 498 14.45 -0.26 11.66
CA PRO A 498 14.05 -0.51 13.02
C PRO A 498 15.20 -1.21 13.73
N GLN A 499 15.62 -0.68 14.87
CA GLN A 499 16.89 -1.04 15.50
C GLN A 499 16.94 -2.57 15.66
N ARG A 500 17.72 -3.25 14.82
CA ARG A 500 17.87 -4.72 14.82
C ARG A 500 18.43 -5.26 16.14
N HIS A 501 18.93 -4.34 16.98
CA HIS A 501 19.39 -4.57 18.35
C HIS A 501 18.43 -3.90 19.35
N GLN A 502 17.13 -4.18 19.24
CA GLN A 502 16.15 -3.80 20.26
C GLN A 502 16.03 -4.89 21.31
N THR A 503 15.85 -4.47 22.56
CA THR A 503 15.52 -5.36 23.66
C THR A 503 14.24 -6.14 23.32
N GLY A 504 14.32 -7.46 23.24
CA GLY A 504 13.17 -8.34 22.95
C GLY A 504 13.12 -8.89 21.52
N ILE A 505 13.94 -8.39 20.60
CA ILE A 505 14.19 -9.05 19.32
C ILE A 505 15.38 -10.01 19.48
N ALA A 506 15.33 -11.20 18.86
CA ALA A 506 16.44 -12.16 18.94
C ALA A 506 17.77 -11.49 18.54
N ALA A 507 18.79 -11.63 19.40
CA ALA A 507 20.03 -10.85 19.36
C ALA A 507 20.85 -10.96 18.06
N ASN A 508 20.54 -11.93 17.20
CA ASN A 508 21.32 -12.32 16.02
C ASN A 508 20.63 -12.03 14.67
N LEU A 509 19.74 -11.04 14.58
CA LEU A 509 19.23 -10.54 13.28
C LEU A 509 20.34 -10.05 12.33
N THR A 510 21.53 -9.71 12.85
CA THR A 510 22.69 -9.37 12.00
C THR A 510 23.33 -10.57 11.30
N SER A 511 23.03 -11.79 11.75
CA SER A 511 23.48 -13.06 11.15
C SER A 511 22.33 -13.88 10.56
N ASP A 512 21.09 -13.37 10.63
CA ASP A 512 19.95 -13.99 9.98
C ASP A 512 20.12 -13.88 8.46
N ASN A 513 20.24 -15.04 7.81
CA ASN A 513 20.42 -15.14 6.37
C ASN A 513 19.11 -15.30 5.60
N SER A 514 17.97 -15.39 6.27
CA SER A 514 16.67 -15.45 5.62
C SER A 514 16.32 -14.15 4.89
N ILE A 515 15.41 -14.26 3.91
CA ILE A 515 14.89 -13.11 3.17
C ILE A 515 14.24 -12.06 4.08
N PHE A 516 13.66 -12.47 5.22
CA PHE A 516 13.02 -11.58 6.19
C PHE A 516 14.03 -10.74 6.99
N GLY A 517 15.14 -11.33 7.41
CA GLY A 517 16.20 -10.62 8.15
C GLY A 517 17.12 -9.77 7.27
N LYS A 518 17.44 -10.25 6.05
CA LYS A 518 18.30 -9.53 5.09
C LYS A 518 17.56 -8.46 4.29
N GLY A 519 16.29 -8.69 3.98
CA GLY A 519 15.52 -7.93 2.98
C GLY A 519 15.84 -8.38 1.56
N PHE A 520 15.34 -7.60 0.58
CA PHE A 520 15.57 -7.83 -0.85
C PHE A 520 16.72 -6.95 -1.31
N THR A 521 17.73 -7.53 -1.96
CA THR A 521 18.74 -6.75 -2.69
C THR A 521 18.90 -7.35 -4.06
N VAL A 522 18.71 -6.54 -5.09
CA VAL A 522 18.93 -6.93 -6.48
C VAL A 522 19.70 -5.84 -7.18
N HIS A 523 20.71 -6.24 -7.95
CA HIS A 523 21.32 -5.33 -8.93
C HIS A 523 20.56 -5.45 -10.23
N ILE A 524 20.31 -4.32 -10.86
CA ILE A 524 19.64 -4.19 -12.14
C ILE A 524 20.68 -3.66 -13.13
N LEU A 525 20.92 -4.43 -14.19
CA LEU A 525 21.73 -3.97 -15.32
C LEU A 525 20.84 -3.29 -16.35
N GLU A 526 21.09 -2.00 -16.59
CA GLU A 526 20.44 -1.22 -17.64
C GLU A 526 21.46 -0.90 -18.74
N SER A 527 21.03 -0.99 -19.99
CA SER A 527 21.91 -0.73 -21.12
C SER A 527 21.14 -0.09 -22.26
N ASN A 528 21.64 1.03 -22.75
CA ASN A 528 21.18 1.62 -23.99
C ASN A 528 22.19 1.30 -25.10
N ARG A 529 21.91 0.31 -25.95
CA ARG A 529 22.80 -0.05 -27.07
C ARG A 529 23.06 1.11 -28.05
N ASN A 530 22.18 2.12 -28.11
CA ASN A 530 22.41 3.31 -28.92
C ASN A 530 23.49 4.23 -28.32
N LYS A 531 23.72 4.15 -27.00
CA LYS A 531 24.80 4.81 -26.25
C LYS A 531 25.83 3.75 -25.83
N ARG A 532 26.69 3.36 -26.76
CA ARG A 532 27.62 2.20 -26.74
C ARG A 532 28.45 1.99 -25.44
N THR A 533 28.61 2.99 -24.57
CA THR A 533 29.38 2.97 -23.31
C THR A 533 28.55 3.36 -22.07
N ASN A 534 27.25 3.08 -22.07
CA ASN A 534 26.33 3.57 -21.03
C ASN A 534 25.60 2.42 -20.31
N ALA A 535 26.34 1.36 -19.98
CA ALA A 535 25.83 0.30 -19.14
C ALA A 535 25.86 0.76 -17.67
N GLU A 536 24.73 0.64 -16.99
CA GLU A 536 24.55 1.07 -15.61
C GLU A 536 24.15 -0.13 -14.76
N VAL A 537 24.80 -0.31 -13.62
CA VAL A 537 24.47 -1.34 -12.63
C VAL A 537 23.90 -0.64 -11.40
N SER A 538 22.60 -0.48 -11.42
CA SER A 538 21.82 0.11 -10.34
C SER A 538 21.60 -0.92 -9.24
N ARG A 539 21.74 -0.50 -7.97
CA ARG A 539 21.42 -1.34 -6.82
C ARG A 539 20.06 -0.97 -6.27
N TYR A 540 19.14 -1.92 -6.32
CA TYR A 540 17.89 -1.90 -5.56
C TYR A 540 18.09 -2.66 -4.26
N ALA A 541 17.82 -2.03 -3.12
CA ALA A 541 17.94 -2.69 -1.83
C ALA A 541 16.80 -2.30 -0.89
N GLN A 542 15.83 -3.19 -0.77
CA GLN A 542 14.74 -3.08 0.19
C GLN A 542 15.05 -3.89 1.44
N LYS A 543 15.63 -3.24 2.44
CA LYS A 543 16.10 -3.89 3.68
C LYS A 543 15.00 -4.19 4.70
N TRP A 544 13.78 -3.71 4.45
CA TRP A 544 12.63 -3.92 5.33
C TRP A 544 11.66 -4.85 4.62
N THR A 545 11.34 -5.96 5.26
CA THR A 545 10.20 -6.78 4.89
C THR A 545 9.04 -6.48 5.84
N PRO A 546 7.79 -6.75 5.43
CA PRO A 546 6.64 -6.69 6.33
C PRO A 546 6.86 -7.46 7.64
N GLU A 547 7.53 -8.62 7.60
CA GLU A 547 7.83 -9.46 8.76
C GLU A 547 8.81 -8.79 9.72
N LEU A 548 9.90 -8.21 9.22
CA LEU A 548 10.86 -7.48 10.05
C LEU A 548 10.20 -6.27 10.73
N LEU A 549 9.33 -5.56 10.01
CA LEU A 549 8.54 -4.48 10.58
C LEU A 549 7.58 -5.00 11.67
N LEU A 550 6.84 -6.07 11.39
CA LEU A 550 5.91 -6.68 12.34
C LEU A 550 6.62 -7.15 13.62
N ALA A 551 7.76 -7.83 13.50
CA ALA A 551 8.56 -8.28 14.64
C ALA A 551 9.08 -7.11 15.47
N THR A 552 9.51 -6.03 14.80
CA THR A 552 9.90 -4.79 15.50
C THR A 552 8.73 -4.22 16.30
N LEU A 553 7.56 -4.08 15.68
CA LEU A 553 6.39 -3.50 16.35
C LEU A 553 5.94 -4.37 17.53
N ALA A 554 5.90 -5.69 17.36
CA ALA A 554 5.53 -6.64 18.41
C ALA A 554 6.54 -6.72 19.56
N SER A 555 7.80 -6.33 19.34
CA SER A 555 8.81 -6.21 20.41
C SER A 555 8.59 -5.00 21.32
N GLN A 556 7.77 -4.02 20.90
CA GLN A 556 7.56 -2.77 21.62
C GLN A 556 6.11 -2.55 22.06
N TRP A 557 5.16 -3.05 21.27
CA TRP A 557 3.73 -2.78 21.35
C TRP A 557 2.94 -4.09 21.42
N ARG A 558 1.66 -3.99 21.79
CA ARG A 558 0.72 -5.10 21.65
C ARG A 558 0.17 -5.10 20.23
N VAL A 559 0.67 -6.01 19.40
CA VAL A 559 0.24 -6.12 18.00
C VAL A 559 -0.83 -7.22 17.88
N ILE A 560 -1.93 -6.88 17.22
CA ILE A 560 -3.09 -7.75 17.05
C ILE A 560 -3.37 -7.90 15.55
N LEU A 561 -3.18 -9.10 15.02
CA LEU A 561 -3.54 -9.43 13.65
C LEU A 561 -5.01 -9.85 13.61
N VAL A 562 -5.83 -9.15 12.82
CA VAL A 562 -7.24 -9.48 12.65
C VAL A 562 -7.45 -9.83 11.18
N SER A 563 -7.72 -11.10 10.86
CA SER A 563 -8.05 -11.51 9.49
C SER A 563 -8.89 -12.80 9.47
N ALA A 564 -9.43 -13.15 8.30
CA ALA A 564 -10.00 -14.47 8.07
C ALA A 564 -8.94 -15.55 7.81
N THR A 565 -7.73 -15.15 7.41
CA THR A 565 -6.67 -16.02 6.90
C THR A 565 -5.33 -15.75 7.59
N ALA A 566 -5.31 -15.00 8.70
CA ALA A 566 -4.08 -14.56 9.37
C ALA A 566 -3.08 -15.70 9.63
N GLU A 567 -3.55 -16.92 9.93
CA GLU A 567 -2.69 -18.09 10.21
C GLU A 567 -2.22 -18.82 8.94
N THR A 568 -2.70 -18.44 7.75
CA THR A 568 -2.28 -19.06 6.49
C THR A 568 -0.92 -18.52 6.08
N GLU A 569 0.13 -19.32 6.20
CA GLU A 569 1.47 -18.89 5.83
C GLU A 569 1.63 -18.73 4.30
N SER A 570 2.11 -17.57 3.87
CA SER A 570 2.46 -17.31 2.47
C SER A 570 3.32 -16.07 2.37
N ILE A 571 4.57 -16.21 1.94
CA ILE A 571 5.54 -15.10 1.85
C ILE A 571 5.10 -13.91 0.96
N PHE A 572 4.11 -14.11 0.09
CA PHE A 572 3.60 -13.09 -0.82
C PHE A 572 2.24 -12.53 -0.42
N SER A 573 1.42 -13.34 0.25
CA SER A 573 0.03 -12.99 0.52
C SER A 573 -0.30 -12.84 1.99
N ASN A 574 0.62 -13.20 2.89
CA ASN A 574 0.47 -13.07 4.34
C ASN A 574 1.83 -13.00 5.06
N PHE A 575 1.86 -12.77 6.37
CA PHE A 575 3.10 -12.77 7.13
C PHE A 575 3.69 -14.18 7.25
N GLY A 576 5.01 -14.29 7.13
CA GLY A 576 5.77 -15.48 7.55
C GLY A 576 5.81 -15.61 9.08
N LEU A 577 4.71 -16.09 9.68
CA LEU A 577 4.50 -16.06 11.13
C LEU A 577 5.50 -16.91 11.91
N ASP A 578 5.92 -18.07 11.39
CA ASP A 578 6.97 -18.88 12.01
C ASP A 578 8.26 -18.07 12.23
N TRP A 579 8.68 -17.28 11.24
CA TRP A 579 9.85 -16.42 11.39
C TRP A 579 9.60 -15.32 12.42
N VAL A 580 8.42 -14.69 12.41
CA VAL A 580 8.07 -13.61 13.35
C VAL A 580 8.05 -14.13 14.79
N TYR A 581 7.39 -15.27 15.05
CA TYR A 581 7.30 -15.88 16.38
C TYR A 581 8.66 -16.20 16.99
N ASN A 582 9.59 -16.69 16.17
CA ASN A 582 10.95 -16.99 16.61
C ASN A 582 11.80 -15.75 16.94
N ASN A 583 11.35 -14.55 16.54
CA ASN A 583 12.11 -13.30 16.66
C ASN A 583 11.48 -12.25 17.57
N ILE A 584 10.39 -12.58 18.28
CA ILE A 584 9.70 -11.66 19.21
C ILE A 584 9.69 -12.21 20.64
N PRO A 585 9.49 -11.37 21.67
CA PRO A 585 9.67 -11.81 23.06
C PRO A 585 8.49 -12.62 23.58
N TYR A 586 7.29 -12.43 23.03
CA TYR A 586 6.08 -13.08 23.50
C TYR A 586 4.98 -13.17 22.45
N VAL A 587 4.46 -14.37 22.26
CA VAL A 587 3.22 -14.65 21.52
C VAL A 587 2.12 -14.88 22.54
N TYR A 588 1.02 -14.14 22.42
CA TYR A 588 -0.17 -14.35 23.24
C TYR A 588 -1.17 -15.23 22.48
N HIS A 589 -1.55 -16.34 23.09
CA HIS A 589 -2.63 -17.19 22.61
C HIS A 589 -3.90 -16.88 23.38
N LEU A 590 -5.02 -16.79 22.67
CA LEU A 590 -6.31 -16.50 23.27
C LEU A 590 -6.71 -17.62 24.26
N PRO A 591 -7.44 -17.30 25.34
CA PRO A 591 -8.01 -18.31 26.20
C PRO A 591 -8.92 -19.26 25.41
N LYS A 592 -8.83 -20.56 25.68
CA LYS A 592 -9.64 -21.61 25.01
C LYS A 592 -11.14 -21.28 24.90
N LYS A 593 -11.70 -20.60 25.90
CA LYS A 593 -13.11 -20.21 25.91
C LYS A 593 -13.45 -19.18 24.82
N ILE A 594 -12.55 -18.23 24.57
CA ILE A 594 -12.70 -17.22 23.52
C ILE A 594 -12.46 -17.86 22.15
N GLU A 595 -11.45 -18.73 22.03
CA GLU A 595 -11.20 -19.49 20.80
C GLU A 595 -12.41 -20.36 20.41
N GLN A 596 -13.01 -21.06 21.38
CA GLN A 596 -14.23 -21.86 21.17
C GLN A 596 -15.39 -21.00 20.68
N LEU A 597 -15.57 -19.80 21.23
CA LEU A 597 -16.60 -18.86 20.79
C LEU A 597 -16.37 -18.40 19.35
N LEU A 598 -15.14 -18.02 19.01
CA LEU A 598 -14.77 -17.62 17.64
C LEU A 598 -14.98 -18.77 16.63
N ASN A 599 -14.59 -19.98 17.00
CA ASN A 599 -14.77 -21.18 16.17
C ASN A 599 -16.24 -21.52 15.97
N GLN A 600 -17.05 -21.43 17.03
CA GLN A 600 -18.49 -21.65 16.93
C GLN A 600 -19.14 -20.64 15.96
N GLU A 601 -18.82 -19.34 16.08
CA GLU A 601 -19.33 -18.31 15.16
C GLU A 601 -18.91 -18.59 13.70
N ASN A 602 -17.67 -19.05 13.48
CA ASN A 602 -17.19 -19.47 12.16
C ASN A 602 -17.95 -20.68 11.62
N GLU A 603 -18.14 -21.71 12.43
CA GLU A 603 -18.88 -22.93 12.07
C GLU A 603 -20.35 -22.65 11.75
N GLU A 604 -21.02 -21.85 12.58
CA GLU A 604 -22.41 -21.43 12.37
C GLU A 604 -22.57 -20.66 11.05
N ARG A 605 -21.64 -19.74 10.77
CA ARG A 605 -21.61 -19.00 9.50
C ARG A 605 -21.33 -19.92 8.32
N ASN A 606 -20.35 -20.82 8.44
CA ASN A 606 -20.00 -21.75 7.36
C ASN A 606 -21.15 -22.73 7.09
N LYS A 607 -21.84 -23.18 8.13
CA LYS A 607 -23.07 -23.97 8.02
C LYS A 607 -24.19 -23.18 7.34
N ALA A 608 -24.43 -21.93 7.74
CA ALA A 608 -25.40 -21.06 7.09
C ALA A 608 -25.03 -20.77 5.61
N GLN A 609 -23.74 -20.77 5.28
CA GLN A 609 -23.27 -20.66 3.89
C GLN A 609 -23.39 -21.96 3.11
N SER A 610 -23.12 -23.12 3.69
CA SER A 610 -23.38 -24.42 3.05
C SER A 610 -24.88 -24.67 2.86
N ASP A 611 -25.70 -24.08 3.74
CA ASP A 611 -27.17 -24.08 3.66
C ASP A 611 -27.72 -23.07 2.63
N LYS A 612 -26.85 -22.37 1.87
CA LYS A 612 -27.24 -21.68 0.62
C LYS A 612 -27.66 -22.77 -0.39
N GLY A 613 -28.95 -23.09 -0.36
CA GLY A 613 -29.55 -24.26 -0.99
C GLY A 613 -29.14 -24.51 -2.43
N LYS A 614 -28.66 -25.73 -2.70
CA LYS A 614 -28.55 -26.27 -4.06
C LYS A 614 -29.96 -26.50 -4.61
N ILE A 615 -30.31 -25.82 -5.71
CA ILE A 615 -31.55 -26.12 -6.43
C ILE A 615 -31.30 -27.29 -7.37
N ALA A 616 -31.72 -28.48 -6.96
CA ALA A 616 -31.68 -29.67 -7.80
C ALA A 616 -32.82 -29.60 -8.84
N VAL A 617 -32.52 -29.12 -10.05
CA VAL A 617 -33.48 -29.19 -11.17
C VAL A 617 -33.40 -30.57 -11.81
N GLN A 618 -34.39 -31.41 -11.55
CA GLN A 618 -34.53 -32.71 -12.21
C GLN A 618 -34.85 -32.51 -13.71
N TRP A 619 -34.22 -33.34 -14.55
CA TRP A 619 -34.61 -33.50 -15.94
C TRP A 619 -36.01 -34.08 -16.01
N ILE A 620 -36.85 -33.51 -16.88
CA ILE A 620 -38.17 -34.06 -17.14
C ILE A 620 -37.96 -35.33 -17.95
N LYS A 621 -38.62 -36.40 -17.55
CA LYS A 621 -38.75 -37.63 -18.35
C LYS A 621 -40.07 -37.52 -19.10
N PRO A 622 -40.12 -36.90 -20.28
CA PRO A 622 -41.36 -36.80 -21.03
C PRO A 622 -41.79 -38.19 -21.50
N SER A 623 -43.09 -38.38 -21.67
CA SER A 623 -43.64 -39.59 -22.28
C SER A 623 -43.04 -39.78 -23.68
N PRO A 624 -42.75 -41.02 -24.12
CA PRO A 624 -42.25 -41.28 -25.46
C PRO A 624 -43.14 -40.63 -26.52
N GLY A 625 -42.54 -39.82 -27.40
CA GLY A 625 -43.26 -39.13 -28.48
C GLY A 625 -44.03 -37.86 -28.05
N ALA A 626 -43.89 -37.39 -26.81
CA ALA A 626 -44.46 -36.12 -26.37
C ALA A 626 -43.98 -34.95 -27.25
N LYS A 627 -44.86 -33.98 -27.53
CA LYS A 627 -44.47 -32.80 -28.30
C LYS A 627 -43.74 -31.80 -27.43
N LEU A 628 -42.89 -30.94 -28.01
CA LEU A 628 -42.15 -29.90 -27.26
C LEU A 628 -43.06 -29.05 -26.35
N ARG A 629 -44.26 -28.69 -26.82
CA ARG A 629 -45.26 -27.97 -26.03
C ARG A 629 -45.71 -28.72 -24.77
N ASP A 630 -45.83 -30.04 -24.86
CA ASP A 630 -46.27 -30.91 -23.77
C ASP A 630 -45.13 -31.04 -22.75
N VAL A 631 -43.87 -31.13 -23.23
CA VAL A 631 -42.67 -31.12 -22.38
C VAL A 631 -42.51 -29.77 -21.66
N PHE A 632 -42.74 -28.65 -22.35
CA PHE A 632 -42.70 -27.32 -21.74
C PHE A 632 -43.78 -27.18 -20.67
N LYS A 633 -45.02 -27.57 -20.96
CA LYS A 633 -46.12 -27.51 -19.99
C LYS A 633 -45.87 -28.41 -18.78
N ALA A 634 -45.31 -29.60 -18.97
CA ALA A 634 -44.89 -30.48 -17.88
C ALA A 634 -43.74 -29.89 -17.04
N SER A 635 -43.00 -28.92 -17.57
CA SER A 635 -41.93 -28.23 -16.83
C SER A 635 -42.42 -27.21 -15.83
N PHE A 636 -43.58 -26.61 -16.12
CA PHE A 636 -44.20 -25.53 -15.38
C PHE A 636 -45.70 -25.85 -15.21
N PRO A 637 -46.05 -26.87 -14.41
CA PRO A 637 -47.43 -27.32 -14.27
C PRO A 637 -48.36 -26.24 -13.71
N ASP A 638 -47.81 -25.31 -12.93
CA ASP A 638 -48.55 -24.20 -12.31
C ASP A 638 -48.75 -22.99 -13.25
N SER A 639 -48.21 -23.05 -14.47
CA SER A 639 -48.36 -21.98 -15.46
C SER A 639 -49.79 -21.90 -16.00
N GLN A 640 -50.35 -20.69 -16.01
CA GLN A 640 -51.65 -20.38 -16.62
C GLN A 640 -51.58 -20.19 -18.14
N LEU A 641 -50.41 -20.37 -18.76
CA LEU A 641 -50.24 -20.13 -20.19
C LEU A 641 -51.03 -21.14 -21.04
N SER A 642 -51.70 -20.60 -22.06
CA SER A 642 -52.37 -21.36 -23.10
C SER A 642 -51.36 -22.01 -24.06
N TYR A 643 -51.77 -23.05 -24.81
CA TYR A 643 -50.89 -23.69 -25.79
C TYR A 643 -50.36 -22.74 -26.88
N PRO A 644 -51.14 -21.77 -27.39
CA PRO A 644 -50.62 -20.73 -28.28
C PRO A 644 -49.47 -19.91 -27.65
N GLU A 645 -49.64 -19.44 -26.42
CA GLU A 645 -48.62 -18.63 -25.74
C GLU A 645 -47.34 -19.44 -25.42
N ILE A 646 -47.50 -20.73 -25.10
CA ILE A 646 -46.38 -21.66 -24.99
C ILE A 646 -45.70 -21.84 -26.36
N GLY A 647 -46.47 -21.94 -27.44
CA GLY A 647 -45.98 -22.02 -28.81
C GLY A 647 -45.11 -20.81 -29.18
N ASP A 648 -45.54 -19.61 -28.83
CA ASP A 648 -44.79 -18.37 -29.05
C ASP A 648 -43.45 -18.40 -28.31
N LEU A 649 -43.45 -18.74 -27.02
CA LEU A 649 -42.23 -18.84 -26.21
C LEU A 649 -41.24 -19.86 -26.76
N ILE A 650 -41.72 -21.02 -27.21
CA ILE A 650 -40.88 -22.08 -27.80
C ILE A 650 -40.28 -21.60 -29.13
N SER A 651 -41.08 -20.94 -29.96
CA SER A 651 -40.64 -20.45 -31.28
C SER A 651 -39.60 -19.34 -31.17
N GLU A 652 -39.70 -18.49 -30.14
CA GLU A 652 -38.77 -17.39 -29.84
C GLU A 652 -37.48 -17.84 -29.14
N MET A 653 -37.37 -19.12 -28.72
CA MET A 653 -36.23 -19.61 -27.96
C MET A 653 -34.95 -19.64 -28.80
N LEU A 654 -34.03 -18.73 -28.52
CA LEU A 654 -32.74 -18.62 -29.19
C LEU A 654 -31.80 -19.75 -28.74
N SER A 655 -31.43 -20.71 -29.62
CA SER A 655 -30.21 -21.56 -29.52
C SER A 655 -30.15 -22.79 -30.44
N ALA A 656 -31.07 -23.04 -31.39
CA ALA A 656 -30.81 -24.15 -32.31
C ALA A 656 -29.59 -23.81 -33.19
N PRO A 657 -28.63 -24.74 -33.40
CA PRO A 657 -27.57 -24.52 -34.37
C PRO A 657 -28.17 -24.14 -35.73
N ALA A 658 -27.57 -23.16 -36.41
CA ALA A 658 -28.00 -22.59 -37.70
C ALA A 658 -29.31 -21.76 -37.71
N GLY A 659 -29.81 -21.27 -36.57
CA GLY A 659 -30.92 -20.30 -36.54
C GLY A 659 -32.30 -20.89 -36.85
N ILE A 660 -32.44 -22.21 -36.66
CA ILE A 660 -33.70 -22.94 -36.90
C ILE A 660 -34.67 -22.66 -35.73
N GLY A 661 -35.89 -22.21 -36.02
CA GLY A 661 -36.93 -22.10 -34.99
C GLY A 661 -37.38 -23.48 -34.49
N TYR A 662 -37.73 -23.59 -33.21
CA TYR A 662 -38.34 -24.81 -32.69
C TYR A 662 -39.80 -24.88 -33.14
N ASP A 663 -40.20 -25.98 -33.79
CA ASP A 663 -41.63 -26.25 -33.99
C ASP A 663 -42.19 -26.87 -32.70
N PHE A 664 -43.15 -26.18 -32.09
CA PHE A 664 -43.79 -26.61 -30.85
C PHE A 664 -44.55 -27.95 -30.96
N ASN A 665 -44.80 -28.45 -32.18
CA ASN A 665 -45.36 -29.77 -32.47
C ASN A 665 -44.32 -30.89 -32.70
N TRP A 666 -43.02 -30.58 -32.72
CA TRP A 666 -42.00 -31.62 -32.85
C TRP A 666 -42.06 -32.61 -31.69
N GLN A 667 -41.87 -33.89 -32.03
CA GLN A 667 -41.71 -34.93 -31.02
C GLN A 667 -40.35 -34.77 -30.33
N TYR A 668 -40.36 -34.75 -29.01
CA TYR A 668 -39.15 -34.71 -28.21
C TYR A 668 -38.43 -36.05 -28.27
N LYS A 669 -37.44 -36.16 -29.17
CA LYS A 669 -36.62 -37.35 -29.38
C LYS A 669 -35.12 -37.00 -29.24
N PRO A 670 -34.57 -36.93 -28.02
CA PRO A 670 -33.20 -36.49 -27.77
C PRO A 670 -32.14 -37.39 -28.43
N GLU A 671 -32.48 -38.65 -28.73
CA GLU A 671 -31.59 -39.63 -29.37
C GLU A 671 -31.79 -39.76 -30.89
N SER A 672 -32.70 -38.98 -31.49
CA SER A 672 -33.02 -39.12 -32.92
C SER A 672 -31.93 -38.52 -33.81
N ASN A 673 -31.50 -39.29 -34.82
CA ASN A 673 -30.60 -38.86 -35.88
C ASN A 673 -31.34 -38.38 -37.14
N GLU A 674 -32.67 -38.26 -37.09
CA GLU A 674 -33.47 -37.71 -38.19
C GLU A 674 -33.00 -36.28 -38.49
N LYS A 675 -32.73 -35.98 -39.77
CA LYS A 675 -32.23 -34.67 -40.20
C LYS A 675 -33.37 -33.67 -40.30
N ILE A 676 -33.22 -32.50 -39.67
CA ILE A 676 -34.07 -31.32 -39.87
C ILE A 676 -33.54 -30.50 -41.05
N THR A 677 -32.21 -30.35 -41.13
CA THR A 677 -31.50 -29.72 -42.26
C THR A 677 -30.23 -30.51 -42.59
N GLN A 678 -29.47 -30.08 -43.60
CA GLN A 678 -28.18 -30.71 -43.95
C GLN A 678 -27.18 -30.78 -42.77
N LYS A 679 -27.32 -29.92 -41.74
CA LYS A 679 -26.36 -29.80 -40.62
C LYS A 679 -26.94 -30.06 -39.22
N VAL A 680 -28.25 -30.28 -39.07
CA VAL A 680 -28.92 -30.37 -37.75
C VAL A 680 -29.86 -31.57 -37.67
N THR A 681 -29.75 -32.36 -36.59
CA THR A 681 -30.64 -33.49 -36.28
C THR A 681 -31.71 -33.14 -35.24
N ILE A 682 -32.82 -33.88 -35.24
CA ILE A 682 -33.88 -33.76 -34.22
C ILE A 682 -33.32 -33.93 -32.81
N GLY A 683 -32.41 -34.89 -32.60
CA GLY A 683 -31.74 -35.10 -31.31
C GLY A 683 -30.94 -33.88 -30.85
N THR A 684 -30.22 -33.23 -31.77
CA THR A 684 -29.48 -32.00 -31.47
C THR A 684 -30.42 -30.86 -31.05
N ALA A 685 -31.52 -30.65 -31.78
CA ALA A 685 -32.52 -29.64 -31.42
C ALA A 685 -33.16 -29.94 -30.05
N CYS A 686 -33.57 -31.19 -29.79
CA CYS A 686 -34.14 -31.60 -28.51
C CYS A 686 -33.16 -31.44 -27.33
N TYR A 687 -31.86 -31.66 -27.55
CA TYR A 687 -30.82 -31.42 -26.54
C TYR A 687 -30.75 -29.94 -26.14
N TYR A 688 -30.69 -29.01 -27.11
CA TYR A 688 -30.66 -27.57 -26.81
C TYR A 688 -31.96 -27.08 -26.18
N PHE A 689 -33.12 -27.55 -26.65
CA PHE A 689 -34.41 -27.27 -26.03
C PHE A 689 -34.43 -27.69 -24.56
N GLY A 690 -34.05 -28.94 -24.27
CA GLY A 690 -34.02 -29.46 -22.90
C GLY A 690 -33.05 -28.71 -21.98
N ARG A 691 -31.89 -28.30 -22.51
CA ARG A 691 -30.91 -27.49 -21.78
C ARG A 691 -31.44 -26.11 -21.42
N ASN A 692 -32.06 -25.40 -22.36
CA ASN A 692 -32.65 -24.08 -22.12
C ASN A 692 -33.81 -24.16 -21.12
N LEU A 693 -34.64 -25.20 -21.26
CA LEU A 693 -35.74 -25.47 -20.35
C LEU A 693 -35.25 -25.73 -18.92
N LYS A 694 -34.14 -26.46 -18.76
CA LYS A 694 -33.50 -26.70 -17.46
C LYS A 694 -33.01 -25.40 -16.82
N LEU A 695 -32.38 -24.51 -17.59
CA LEU A 695 -31.95 -23.22 -17.07
C LEU A 695 -33.15 -22.37 -16.67
N LEU A 696 -34.19 -22.27 -17.50
CA LEU A 696 -35.41 -21.54 -17.18
C LEU A 696 -36.06 -22.04 -15.87
N LYS A 697 -36.11 -23.36 -15.65
CA LYS A 697 -36.58 -23.95 -14.37
C LYS A 697 -35.70 -23.54 -13.17
N ALA A 698 -34.37 -23.49 -13.35
CA ALA A 698 -33.47 -23.05 -12.28
C ALA A 698 -33.71 -21.58 -11.92
N LEU A 699 -33.92 -20.72 -12.92
CA LEU A 699 -34.19 -19.30 -12.73
C LEU A 699 -35.56 -19.08 -12.06
N ALA A 700 -36.60 -19.79 -12.49
CA ALA A 700 -37.92 -19.74 -11.83
C ALA A 700 -37.82 -20.13 -10.34
N ALA A 701 -37.02 -21.16 -10.02
CA ALA A 701 -36.79 -21.57 -8.65
C ALA A 701 -36.01 -20.53 -7.83
N PHE A 702 -35.11 -19.74 -8.44
CA PHE A 702 -34.49 -18.58 -7.76
C PHE A 702 -35.53 -17.51 -7.43
N CYS A 703 -36.43 -17.19 -8.35
CA CYS A 703 -37.53 -16.26 -8.11
C CYS A 703 -38.42 -16.73 -6.95
N GLN A 704 -38.84 -17.99 -6.97
CA GLN A 704 -39.64 -18.59 -5.87
C GLN A 704 -38.91 -18.54 -4.53
N LYS A 705 -37.59 -18.83 -4.51
CA LYS A 705 -36.78 -18.75 -3.28
C LYS A 705 -36.61 -17.33 -2.76
N ASN A 706 -36.65 -16.33 -3.64
CA ASN A 706 -36.71 -14.93 -3.24
C ASN A 706 -38.08 -14.60 -2.61
N TRP A 707 -39.19 -15.05 -3.20
CA TRP A 707 -40.52 -14.84 -2.60
C TRP A 707 -40.66 -15.46 -1.21
N GLU A 708 -40.14 -16.69 -1.01
CA GLU A 708 -40.13 -17.34 0.30
C GLU A 708 -39.28 -16.56 1.33
N ARG A 709 -38.19 -15.93 0.89
CA ARG A 709 -37.25 -15.19 1.75
C ARG A 709 -36.72 -13.94 1.03
N PRO A 710 -37.44 -12.81 1.10
CA PRO A 710 -37.11 -11.59 0.34
C PRO A 710 -35.71 -11.02 0.63
N SER A 711 -35.12 -11.34 1.78
CA SER A 711 -33.74 -10.96 2.13
C SER A 711 -32.66 -11.59 1.24
N ARG A 712 -33.01 -12.59 0.42
CA ARG A 712 -32.11 -13.20 -0.58
C ARG A 712 -32.17 -12.42 -1.89
N VAL A 713 -31.45 -11.31 -1.96
CA VAL A 713 -31.50 -10.36 -3.10
C VAL A 713 -30.57 -10.71 -4.27
N ALA A 714 -29.72 -11.74 -4.13
CA ALA A 714 -28.71 -12.10 -5.11
C ALA A 714 -28.64 -13.61 -5.37
N PHE A 715 -28.77 -14.00 -6.63
CA PHE A 715 -28.48 -15.37 -7.10
C PHE A 715 -27.47 -15.32 -8.24
N ILE A 716 -26.58 -16.31 -8.29
CA ILE A 716 -25.58 -16.45 -9.36
C ILE A 716 -25.80 -17.80 -10.02
N ALA A 717 -26.06 -17.78 -11.34
CA ALA A 717 -26.14 -18.97 -12.17
C ALA A 717 -24.84 -19.12 -12.96
N TYR A 718 -24.01 -20.09 -12.57
CA TYR A 718 -22.86 -20.50 -13.36
C TYR A 718 -23.30 -21.39 -14.50
N THR A 719 -22.93 -21.00 -15.71
CA THR A 719 -23.24 -21.73 -16.93
C THR A 719 -21.94 -22.14 -17.63
N ASN A 720 -21.98 -23.21 -18.40
CA ASN A 720 -20.82 -23.73 -19.13
C ASN A 720 -20.59 -23.02 -20.49
N ARG A 721 -21.25 -21.88 -20.74
CA ARG A 721 -21.04 -21.02 -21.92
C ARG A 721 -21.45 -19.59 -21.61
N ASN A 722 -20.94 -18.63 -22.36
CA ASN A 722 -21.47 -17.27 -22.32
C ASN A 722 -22.91 -17.23 -22.87
N ILE A 723 -23.83 -16.70 -22.05
CA ILE A 723 -25.21 -16.40 -22.45
C ILE A 723 -25.21 -15.02 -23.13
N ARG A 724 -25.80 -14.94 -24.31
CA ARG A 724 -25.91 -13.66 -25.06
C ARG A 724 -27.05 -12.83 -24.48
N GLU A 725 -26.97 -11.50 -24.60
CA GLU A 725 -28.03 -10.58 -24.12
C GLU A 725 -29.42 -10.94 -24.67
N ALA A 726 -29.52 -11.31 -25.95
CA ALA A 726 -30.78 -11.73 -26.56
C ALA A 726 -31.36 -13.01 -25.92
N GLU A 727 -30.49 -13.97 -25.54
CA GLU A 727 -30.90 -15.20 -24.86
C GLU A 727 -31.37 -14.89 -23.41
N ALA A 728 -30.67 -13.99 -22.72
CA ALA A 728 -31.08 -13.52 -21.40
C ALA A 728 -32.41 -12.76 -21.41
N LYS A 729 -32.64 -11.93 -22.44
CA LYS A 729 -33.91 -11.23 -22.64
C LYS A 729 -35.06 -12.21 -22.90
N TRP A 730 -34.80 -13.32 -23.58
CA TRP A 730 -35.77 -14.40 -23.74
C TRP A 730 -36.10 -15.04 -22.39
N TYR A 731 -35.10 -15.39 -21.56
CA TYR A 731 -35.35 -15.92 -20.21
C TYR A 731 -36.16 -14.96 -19.34
N GLU A 732 -35.85 -13.66 -19.40
CA GLU A 732 -36.60 -12.62 -18.68
C GLU A 732 -38.06 -12.57 -19.11
N THR A 733 -38.30 -12.51 -20.42
CA THR A 733 -39.66 -12.50 -21.00
C THR A 733 -40.43 -13.78 -20.64
N ALA A 734 -39.76 -14.93 -20.70
CA ALA A 734 -40.36 -16.21 -20.36
C ALA A 734 -40.76 -16.27 -18.88
N LEU A 735 -39.91 -15.79 -17.96
CA LEU A 735 -40.24 -15.74 -16.53
C LEU A 735 -41.40 -14.78 -16.25
N GLN A 736 -41.47 -13.63 -16.94
CA GLN A 736 -42.59 -12.70 -16.84
C GLN A 736 -43.90 -13.34 -17.29
N LYS A 737 -43.93 -13.94 -18.49
CA LYS A 737 -45.12 -14.63 -19.02
C LYS A 737 -45.54 -15.82 -18.14
N LEU A 738 -44.58 -16.51 -17.54
CA LEU A 738 -44.84 -17.61 -16.59
C LEU A 738 -45.32 -17.13 -15.21
N GLY A 739 -45.29 -15.81 -14.94
CA GLY A 739 -45.70 -15.23 -13.66
C GLY A 739 -44.65 -15.31 -12.55
N TYR A 740 -43.39 -15.61 -12.87
CA TYR A 740 -42.26 -15.67 -11.93
C TYR A 740 -41.53 -14.34 -11.76
N LEU A 741 -41.88 -13.32 -12.54
CA LEU A 741 -41.17 -12.04 -12.61
C LEU A 741 -42.13 -10.87 -12.81
N ASP A 742 -41.99 -9.83 -12.00
CA ASP A 742 -42.65 -8.54 -12.20
C ASP A 742 -41.76 -7.59 -13.04
N GLN A 743 -42.28 -6.44 -13.48
CA GLN A 743 -41.65 -5.53 -14.46
C GLN A 743 -40.29 -4.92 -14.04
N ASP A 744 -39.81 -5.17 -12.82
CA ASP A 744 -38.50 -4.71 -12.36
C ASP A 744 -37.37 -5.66 -12.80
N LYS A 745 -36.51 -5.14 -13.68
CA LYS A 745 -35.35 -5.83 -14.30
C LYS A 745 -34.58 -6.72 -13.33
N THR A 746 -34.65 -8.03 -13.54
CA THR A 746 -34.19 -9.04 -12.56
C THR A 746 -32.99 -9.85 -13.04
N LEU A 747 -32.74 -9.96 -14.35
CA LEU A 747 -31.67 -10.76 -14.93
C LEU A 747 -30.54 -9.88 -15.46
N VAL A 748 -29.30 -10.18 -15.08
CA VAL A 748 -28.11 -9.46 -15.55
C VAL A 748 -27.08 -10.47 -16.04
N CYS A 749 -26.67 -10.34 -17.30
CA CYS A 749 -25.52 -11.09 -17.81
C CYS A 749 -24.24 -10.35 -17.44
N ILE A 750 -23.29 -11.07 -16.82
CA ILE A 750 -21.96 -10.55 -16.53
C ILE A 750 -20.93 -11.46 -17.18
N SER A 751 -20.01 -10.86 -17.92
CA SER A 751 -18.94 -11.51 -18.65
C SER A 751 -17.60 -11.17 -18.02
N ALA A 752 -16.75 -12.19 -17.79
CA ALA A 752 -15.39 -11.97 -17.33
C ALA A 752 -14.51 -11.21 -18.35
N LYS A 753 -14.97 -11.10 -19.61
CA LYS A 753 -14.21 -10.47 -20.71
C LYS A 753 -14.38 -8.95 -20.81
N ASP A 754 -15.42 -8.38 -20.19
CA ASP A 754 -15.87 -7.01 -20.46
C ASP A 754 -15.87 -6.14 -19.19
N TYR A 755 -14.69 -5.83 -18.64
CA TYR A 755 -14.49 -5.00 -17.44
C TYR A 755 -15.46 -5.35 -16.28
N PRO A 756 -15.23 -6.50 -15.60
CA PRO A 756 -16.15 -7.05 -14.61
C PRO A 756 -16.51 -6.09 -13.47
N GLU A 757 -15.59 -5.22 -13.07
CA GLU A 757 -15.76 -4.28 -11.96
C GLU A 757 -16.89 -3.26 -12.22
N LYS A 758 -16.93 -2.64 -13.39
CA LYS A 758 -18.00 -1.70 -13.77
C LYS A 758 -19.37 -2.39 -13.91
N GLN A 759 -19.38 -3.65 -14.34
CA GLN A 759 -20.61 -4.45 -14.42
C GLN A 759 -21.14 -4.79 -13.02
N LEU A 760 -20.24 -5.14 -12.10
CA LEU A 760 -20.57 -5.44 -10.71
C LEU A 760 -21.00 -4.21 -9.91
N GLU A 761 -20.46 -3.01 -10.18
CA GLU A 761 -20.89 -1.77 -9.51
C GLU A 761 -22.37 -1.47 -9.71
N ARG A 762 -22.88 -1.60 -10.94
CA ARG A 762 -24.29 -1.40 -11.25
C ARG A 762 -25.19 -2.39 -10.50
N VAL A 763 -24.74 -3.64 -10.40
CA VAL A 763 -25.47 -4.68 -9.67
C VAL A 763 -25.44 -4.43 -8.16
N LYS A 764 -24.31 -3.98 -7.62
CA LYS A 764 -24.18 -3.61 -6.20
C LYS A 764 -25.10 -2.44 -5.82
N ALA A 765 -25.24 -1.44 -6.69
CA ALA A 765 -26.15 -0.31 -6.47
C ALA A 765 -27.63 -0.76 -6.40
N ASP A 766 -28.04 -1.67 -7.28
CA ASP A 766 -29.40 -2.22 -7.27
C ASP A 766 -29.66 -3.15 -6.06
N TRP A 767 -28.65 -3.94 -5.64
CA TRP A 767 -28.73 -4.74 -4.42
C TRP A 767 -28.89 -3.90 -3.16
N ALA A 768 -28.23 -2.75 -3.08
CA ALA A 768 -28.37 -1.81 -1.96
C ALA A 768 -29.81 -1.27 -1.83
N GLN A 769 -30.60 -1.31 -2.90
CA GLN A 769 -32.02 -0.94 -2.92
C GLN A 769 -32.95 -2.14 -2.65
N GLY A 770 -32.42 -3.32 -2.31
CA GLY A 770 -33.21 -4.51 -2.02
C GLY A 770 -33.83 -5.19 -3.25
N LYS A 771 -33.41 -4.83 -4.47
CA LYS A 771 -33.95 -5.40 -5.72
C LYS A 771 -33.29 -6.75 -6.02
N LEU A 772 -34.10 -7.75 -6.36
CA LEU A 772 -33.61 -9.06 -6.79
C LEU A 772 -32.80 -8.93 -8.08
N LYS A 773 -31.55 -9.43 -8.08
CA LYS A 773 -30.77 -9.64 -9.31
C LYS A 773 -30.25 -11.06 -9.39
N ILE A 774 -30.48 -11.68 -10.54
CA ILE A 774 -29.96 -12.98 -10.93
C ILE A 774 -28.85 -12.75 -11.94
N ILE A 775 -27.61 -13.04 -11.53
CA ILE A 775 -26.43 -12.94 -12.39
C ILE A 775 -26.29 -14.22 -13.20
N LEU A 776 -26.29 -14.10 -14.52
CA LEU A 776 -25.90 -15.17 -15.44
C LEU A 776 -24.43 -14.98 -15.82
N THR A 777 -23.59 -15.96 -15.52
CA THR A 777 -22.16 -15.90 -15.86
C THR A 777 -21.63 -17.25 -16.32
N SER A 778 -20.48 -17.27 -17.00
CA SER A 778 -19.77 -18.51 -17.32
C SER A 778 -18.63 -18.78 -16.34
N TYR A 779 -18.22 -20.04 -16.25
CA TYR A 779 -16.89 -20.36 -15.70
C TYR A 779 -15.78 -19.73 -16.53
#